data_AF-A0AAD2DVJ1-F1
#
_entry.id   AF-A0AAD2DVJ1-F1
#
_cell.length_a   1.000
_cell.length_b   1.000
_cell.length_c   1.000
_cell.angle_alpha   90.00
_cell.angle_beta   90.00
_cell.angle_gamma   90.00
#
_symmetry.space_group_name_H-M   'P 1'
#
loop_
_entity.id
_entity.type
_entity.pdbx_description
1 polymer ?
#
loop_
_entity_poly.entity_id
_entity_poly.type
_entity_poly.pdbx_seq_one_letter_code
_entity_poly.pdbx_strand_id
1 'polypeptide(L)'
;MSKASGSGQGTAKLDDTVWDCVIPYVKEPQDRATVSLVCKQWHKIDSLTRKHVTIALCYAATPDQLSRRFPNLESLKLKGQPRASMFNLIPCDWGGYAKPWIEEIVKSFKKMKALHLRRMIVKDSDLELIASTAIGKDLEVLKLDKCYGFSTNGLSHICRSLRSLRTLDMEESTIIENGGEWLHQLALNNTVLETLNFYMTDLVEIKSEDLELIAKNCASLVVVKITDFDIADLVGFFRNAAALEEFCGGSFSKPPEAGEGDQNERLERYAAVAFPRRLCCLGLTYLARPEIPIVFPFATRLKKLDLLYALLDTEGHCLLLERCPNLEMLQSRDVIGDRGLGVVAQICKKLKRLRIEHGDDMEDVEGVITHRGLISLSQGCLELEYLAINVSDITNASLECVGAHLKKLYSFRLILIEKQETIANFPLDNGVRSLLMGCNKLTGLTLYLQPGALTDVGLSYIGKYSPKVRWMLLGFVGESDNGILEFSRDLPSLRKLELRGCCFSEGALGDAILRLPSLRCLWAQGYTESGADWDKVHEKRPKWITEFIPATQVVVPNENGEDVFIENKAQILAYYSLADQRTDFPSTVVPFIPKKCKACEKTVYPVKLLSADGVDYHKSCFKCSHCKGTLKLSNYLSMEGVLYCKPHFEQLFKETGSLSKNFQTRMPSLACNIFLPLNLNLFYNVQTRSPSTAASMFSGTQDKCAACDKTDYPLEKVKPEMLDHLLCSVYVICEVEASNWASGKSIFGGQNP
;
A
#
# COMPACT_ATOMS: atom_id res chain seq x y z
N MET A 1 8.09 -15.31 -65.13
CA MET A 1 9.46 -15.76 -65.50
C MET A 1 10.37 -15.19 -64.42
N SER A 2 11.11 -15.90 -63.58
CA SER A 2 11.80 -17.19 -63.68
C SER A 2 11.89 -17.81 -62.29
N LYS A 3 11.72 -19.13 -62.20
CA LYS A 3 11.96 -19.95 -61.00
C LYS A 3 13.46 -19.93 -60.68
N ALA A 4 13.82 -19.65 -59.43
CA ALA A 4 15.11 -20.02 -58.86
C ALA A 4 14.84 -20.99 -57.71
N SER A 5 15.10 -22.26 -57.98
CA SER A 5 15.14 -23.37 -57.03
C SER A 5 16.39 -23.25 -56.16
N GLY A 6 16.22 -22.79 -54.92
CA GLY A 6 17.24 -22.84 -53.88
C GLY A 6 16.96 -23.99 -52.91
N SER A 7 17.89 -24.94 -52.87
CA SER A 7 17.97 -26.10 -51.99
C SER A 7 17.72 -25.76 -50.52
N GLY A 8 16.87 -26.56 -49.87
CA GLY A 8 16.54 -26.45 -48.46
C GLY A 8 17.76 -26.58 -47.56
N GLN A 9 18.08 -25.50 -46.85
CA GLN A 9 18.65 -25.60 -45.51
C GLN A 9 17.47 -25.62 -44.54
N GLY A 10 17.22 -26.77 -43.94
CA GLY A 10 16.27 -26.89 -42.85
C GLY A 10 16.77 -26.05 -41.67
N THR A 11 16.18 -24.88 -41.48
CA THR A 11 16.09 -24.32 -40.14
C THR A 11 15.26 -25.31 -39.34
N ALA A 12 15.91 -26.14 -38.53
CA ALA A 12 15.22 -26.93 -37.52
C ALA A 12 14.34 -25.94 -36.74
N LYS A 13 13.01 -26.00 -36.93
CA LYS A 13 12.08 -25.31 -36.06
C LYS A 13 12.47 -25.75 -34.65
N LEU A 14 12.94 -24.83 -33.83
CA LEU A 14 13.09 -25.06 -32.40
C LEU A 14 11.79 -25.71 -31.94
N ASP A 15 11.89 -26.94 -31.47
CA ASP A 15 10.73 -27.70 -31.04
C ASP A 15 10.03 -26.89 -29.95
N ASP A 16 8.71 -26.77 -30.05
CA ASP A 16 7.89 -25.92 -29.19
C ASP A 16 8.01 -26.29 -27.70
N THR A 17 8.57 -27.48 -27.43
CA THR A 17 8.94 -28.06 -26.12
C THR A 17 10.11 -27.34 -25.43
N VAL A 18 11.01 -26.67 -26.15
CA VAL A 18 12.15 -25.97 -25.55
C VAL A 18 11.69 -24.82 -24.66
N TRP A 19 10.59 -24.15 -25.02
CA TRP A 19 10.05 -23.03 -24.26
C TRP A 19 9.45 -23.43 -22.92
N ASP A 20 8.97 -24.68 -22.79
CA ASP A 20 8.54 -25.24 -21.51
C ASP A 20 9.69 -25.34 -20.51
N CYS A 21 10.92 -25.51 -21.01
CA CYS A 21 12.13 -25.48 -20.19
C CYS A 21 12.63 -24.06 -19.95
N VAL A 22 12.66 -23.19 -20.96
CA VAL A 22 13.29 -21.85 -20.87
C VAL A 22 12.47 -20.86 -20.05
N ILE A 23 11.15 -20.76 -20.29
CA ILE A 23 10.29 -19.75 -19.65
C ILE A 23 10.31 -19.83 -18.11
N PRO A 24 10.33 -21.01 -17.47
CA PRO A 24 10.54 -21.15 -16.03
C PRO A 24 11.82 -20.53 -15.45
N TYR A 25 12.90 -20.40 -16.24
CA TYR A 25 14.14 -19.76 -15.78
C TYR A 25 14.05 -18.23 -15.79
N VAL A 26 13.05 -17.65 -16.45
CA VAL A 26 12.81 -16.20 -16.41
C VAL A 26 12.20 -15.83 -15.06
N LYS A 27 13.02 -15.27 -14.16
CA LYS A 27 12.61 -14.93 -12.79
C LYS A 27 12.03 -13.52 -12.66
N GLU A 28 12.48 -12.57 -13.48
CA GLU A 28 12.07 -11.17 -13.37
C GLU A 28 10.60 -11.02 -13.81
N PRO A 29 9.70 -10.44 -12.99
CA PRO A 29 8.29 -10.46 -13.34
C PRO A 29 7.93 -9.56 -14.53
N GLN A 30 8.72 -8.53 -14.81
CA GLN A 30 8.59 -7.67 -16.00
C GLN A 30 8.92 -8.43 -17.29
N ASP A 31 9.98 -9.24 -17.27
CA ASP A 31 10.34 -10.06 -18.42
C ASP A 31 9.27 -11.12 -18.66
N ARG A 32 8.78 -11.75 -17.58
CA ARG A 32 7.65 -12.68 -17.65
C ARG A 32 6.37 -12.04 -18.17
N ALA A 33 6.11 -10.77 -17.82
CA ALA A 33 4.98 -10.03 -18.38
C ALA A 33 5.13 -9.89 -19.90
N THR A 34 6.33 -9.53 -20.37
CA THR A 34 6.64 -9.41 -21.80
C THR A 34 6.53 -10.76 -22.52
N VAL A 35 7.10 -11.83 -21.96
CA VAL A 35 7.02 -13.21 -22.47
C VAL A 35 5.57 -13.64 -22.68
N SER A 36 4.69 -13.34 -21.72
CA SER A 36 3.29 -13.76 -21.78
C SER A 36 2.45 -13.07 -22.87
N LEU A 37 3.02 -12.07 -23.55
CA LEU A 37 2.37 -11.29 -24.60
C LEU A 37 2.85 -11.65 -26.01
N VAL A 38 3.88 -12.49 -26.13
CA VAL A 38 4.48 -12.84 -27.43
C VAL A 38 3.51 -13.68 -28.27
N CYS A 39 2.94 -14.74 -27.71
CA CYS A 39 1.97 -15.58 -28.40
C CYS A 39 1.08 -16.36 -27.41
N LYS A 40 0.01 -16.99 -27.90
CA LYS A 40 -0.93 -17.78 -27.07
C LYS A 40 -0.24 -18.94 -26.33
N GLN A 41 0.78 -19.55 -26.93
CA GLN A 41 1.50 -20.65 -26.31
C GLN A 41 2.36 -20.15 -25.14
N TRP A 42 3.19 -19.11 -25.35
CA TRP A 42 3.99 -18.53 -24.28
C TRP A 42 3.12 -17.96 -23.15
N HIS A 43 1.96 -17.41 -23.49
CA HIS A 43 0.94 -16.99 -22.53
C HIS A 43 0.47 -18.13 -21.62
N LYS A 44 0.30 -19.34 -22.19
CA LYS A 44 -0.09 -20.56 -21.46
C LYS A 44 1.06 -21.14 -20.65
N ILE A 45 2.28 -21.14 -21.19
CA ILE A 45 3.48 -21.59 -20.45
C ILE A 45 3.71 -20.65 -19.25
N ASP A 46 3.61 -19.33 -19.45
CA ASP A 46 3.68 -18.36 -18.33
C ASP A 46 2.62 -18.65 -17.27
N SER A 47 1.36 -18.83 -17.69
CA SER A 47 0.24 -19.17 -16.79
C SER A 47 0.54 -20.38 -15.90
N LEU A 48 1.06 -21.46 -16.49
CA LEU A 48 1.30 -22.71 -15.78
C LEU A 48 2.55 -22.71 -14.92
N THR A 49 3.53 -21.86 -15.23
CA THR A 49 4.86 -21.87 -14.61
C THR A 49 5.12 -20.67 -13.70
N ARG A 50 4.21 -19.68 -13.65
CA ARG A 50 4.34 -18.52 -12.77
C ARG A 50 4.20 -18.97 -11.31
N LYS A 51 5.26 -18.78 -10.53
CA LYS A 51 5.31 -19.20 -9.12
C LYS A 51 4.86 -18.12 -8.14
N HIS A 52 5.18 -16.86 -8.42
CA HIS A 52 4.91 -15.73 -7.54
C HIS A 52 4.12 -14.64 -8.25
N VAL A 53 3.12 -14.09 -7.56
CA VAL A 53 2.33 -12.94 -7.99
C VAL A 53 2.18 -11.94 -6.85
N THR A 54 2.31 -10.65 -7.17
CA THR A 54 1.97 -9.53 -6.28
C THR A 54 0.83 -8.72 -6.88
N ILE A 55 -0.23 -8.53 -6.10
CA ILE A 55 -1.35 -7.64 -6.41
C ILE A 55 -1.22 -6.43 -5.47
N ALA A 56 -0.91 -5.25 -6.03
CA ALA A 56 -0.65 -4.05 -5.23
C ALA A 56 -1.92 -3.36 -4.70
N LEU A 57 -3.09 -3.75 -5.20
CA LEU A 57 -4.40 -3.37 -4.69
C LEU A 57 -5.38 -4.54 -4.88
N CYS A 58 -5.89 -5.11 -3.78
CA CYS A 58 -6.73 -6.31 -3.82
C CYS A 58 -8.07 -6.14 -4.56
N TYR A 59 -8.47 -4.90 -4.84
CA TYR A 59 -9.67 -4.59 -5.64
C TYR A 59 -9.38 -4.39 -7.13
N ALA A 60 -8.14 -4.58 -7.59
CA ALA A 60 -7.77 -4.44 -9.00
C ALA A 60 -8.15 -5.66 -9.87
N ALA A 61 -8.41 -6.82 -9.26
CA ALA A 61 -8.83 -8.05 -9.92
C ALA A 61 -9.59 -8.94 -8.94
N THR A 62 -10.40 -9.87 -9.45
CA THR A 62 -11.09 -10.84 -8.60
C THR A 62 -10.18 -12.04 -8.25
N PRO A 63 -10.40 -12.72 -7.11
CA PRO A 63 -9.66 -13.93 -6.77
C PRO A 63 -9.77 -15.03 -7.85
N ASP A 64 -10.96 -15.20 -8.44
CA ASP A 64 -11.21 -16.17 -9.51
C ASP A 64 -10.45 -15.84 -10.82
N GLN A 65 -10.30 -14.55 -11.16
CA GLN A 65 -9.46 -14.15 -12.29
C GLN A 65 -7.99 -14.55 -12.07
N LEU A 66 -7.49 -14.40 -10.83
CA LEU A 66 -6.14 -14.82 -10.47
C LEU A 66 -5.97 -16.34 -10.60
N SER A 67 -6.88 -17.13 -10.03
CA SER A 67 -6.78 -18.59 -10.02
C SER A 67 -6.90 -19.20 -11.42
N ARG A 68 -7.74 -18.62 -12.28
CA ARG A 68 -7.81 -19.01 -13.71
C ARG A 68 -6.56 -18.65 -14.48
N ARG A 69 -5.93 -17.51 -14.18
CA ARG A 69 -4.72 -17.06 -14.89
C ARG A 69 -3.47 -17.80 -14.43
N PHE A 70 -3.33 -18.11 -13.14
CA PHE A 70 -2.13 -18.71 -12.57
C PHE A 70 -2.47 -19.87 -11.63
N PRO A 71 -2.88 -21.04 -12.13
CA PRO A 71 -3.41 -22.12 -11.30
C PRO A 71 -2.36 -22.80 -10.39
N ASN A 72 -1.07 -22.66 -10.70
CA ASN A 72 0.04 -23.33 -9.99
C ASN A 72 0.86 -22.38 -9.11
N LEU A 73 0.26 -21.32 -8.56
CA LEU A 73 0.98 -20.38 -7.70
C LEU A 73 1.53 -21.06 -6.44
N GLU A 74 2.79 -20.74 -6.15
CA GLU A 74 3.49 -21.14 -4.93
C GLU A 74 3.54 -19.98 -3.93
N SER A 75 3.45 -18.73 -4.40
CA SER A 75 3.54 -17.55 -3.56
C SER A 75 2.62 -16.42 -4.02
N LEU A 76 1.90 -15.82 -3.08
CA LEU A 76 0.98 -14.71 -3.34
C LEU A 76 1.21 -13.58 -2.33
N LYS A 77 1.33 -12.35 -2.86
CA LYS A 77 1.33 -11.12 -2.07
C LYS A 77 0.13 -10.25 -2.44
N LEU A 78 -0.68 -9.91 -1.45
CA LEU A 78 -1.85 -9.05 -1.60
C LEU A 78 -1.66 -7.79 -0.75
N LYS A 79 -1.96 -6.63 -1.32
CA LYS A 79 -2.03 -5.36 -0.59
C LYS A 79 -3.47 -4.87 -0.58
N GLY A 80 -3.99 -4.56 0.61
CA GLY A 80 -5.34 -4.02 0.80
C GLY A 80 -5.37 -2.50 0.73
N GLN A 81 -5.48 -1.86 1.89
CA GLN A 81 -5.63 -0.41 2.02
C GLN A 81 -4.50 0.39 1.32
N PRO A 82 -4.79 1.63 0.87
CA PRO A 82 -3.79 2.56 0.36
C PRO A 82 -2.68 2.88 1.36
N ARG A 83 -1.58 3.48 0.91
CA ARG A 83 -0.46 3.87 1.80
C ARG A 83 -0.83 4.92 2.83
N ALA A 84 -1.80 5.76 2.52
CA ALA A 84 -2.36 6.75 3.42
C ALA A 84 -2.91 6.14 4.73
N SER A 85 -3.30 4.85 4.76
CA SER A 85 -3.76 4.21 6.00
C SER A 85 -2.66 4.07 7.06
N MET A 86 -1.39 4.01 6.66
CA MET A 86 -0.25 3.97 7.59
C MET A 86 -0.04 5.29 8.35
N PHE A 87 -0.74 6.36 7.95
CA PHE A 87 -0.68 7.67 8.58
C PHE A 87 -2.05 8.07 9.16
N ASN A 88 -2.91 7.08 9.45
CA ASN A 88 -4.27 7.27 9.97
C ASN A 88 -5.16 8.17 9.10
N LEU A 89 -4.87 8.27 7.80
CA LEU A 89 -5.64 9.10 6.86
C LEU A 89 -6.82 8.34 6.24
N ILE A 90 -6.78 7.01 6.24
CA ILE A 90 -7.84 6.18 5.65
C ILE A 90 -8.60 5.49 6.78
N PRO A 91 -9.95 5.48 6.77
CA PRO A 91 -10.75 4.77 7.77
C PRO A 91 -10.32 3.31 7.91
N CYS A 92 -10.28 2.79 9.14
CA CYS A 92 -9.89 1.40 9.40
C CYS A 92 -10.85 0.40 8.74
N ASP A 93 -12.13 0.75 8.59
CA ASP A 93 -13.15 -0.02 7.91
C ASP A 93 -13.21 0.23 6.38
N TRP A 94 -12.25 0.98 5.81
CA TRP A 94 -12.21 1.30 4.38
C TRP A 94 -12.39 0.09 3.47
N GLY A 95 -11.91 -1.09 3.87
CA GLY A 95 -11.95 -2.32 3.08
C GLY A 95 -10.64 -3.11 3.17
N GLY A 96 -10.40 -3.96 2.18
CA GLY A 96 -9.23 -4.83 2.10
C GLY A 96 -9.42 -6.18 2.81
N TYR A 97 -10.63 -6.74 2.79
CA TYR A 97 -10.93 -8.02 3.45
C TYR A 97 -10.20 -9.20 2.78
N ALA A 98 -9.51 -10.00 3.59
CA ALA A 98 -8.77 -11.16 3.12
C ALA A 98 -9.66 -12.37 2.81
N LYS A 99 -10.85 -12.46 3.43
CA LYS A 99 -11.75 -13.63 3.32
C LYS A 99 -11.99 -14.14 1.88
N PRO A 100 -12.41 -13.31 0.90
CA PRO A 100 -12.66 -13.82 -0.47
C PRO A 100 -11.41 -14.38 -1.14
N TRP A 101 -10.24 -13.81 -0.81
CA TRP A 101 -8.96 -14.31 -1.30
C TRP A 101 -8.59 -15.63 -0.65
N ILE A 102 -8.77 -15.76 0.66
CA ILE A 102 -8.44 -16.98 1.42
C ILE A 102 -9.34 -18.14 0.99
N GLU A 103 -10.64 -17.91 0.80
CA GLU A 103 -11.58 -18.92 0.29
C GLU A 103 -11.15 -19.46 -1.09
N GLU A 104 -10.77 -18.58 -2.01
CA GLU A 104 -10.31 -18.98 -3.34
C GLU A 104 -8.94 -19.65 -3.30
N ILE A 105 -8.05 -19.21 -2.41
CA ILE A 105 -6.74 -19.82 -2.21
C ILE A 105 -6.89 -21.27 -1.77
N VAL A 106 -7.68 -21.50 -0.73
CA VAL A 106 -7.98 -22.85 -0.19
C VAL A 106 -8.60 -23.76 -1.23
N LYS A 107 -9.47 -23.20 -2.07
CA LYS A 107 -10.16 -23.95 -3.12
C LYS A 107 -9.25 -24.31 -4.30
N SER A 108 -8.42 -23.37 -4.77
CA SER A 108 -7.80 -23.45 -6.09
C SER A 108 -6.28 -23.67 -6.06
N PHE A 109 -5.55 -23.19 -5.05
CA PHE A 109 -4.08 -23.23 -5.03
C PHE A 109 -3.52 -24.35 -4.16
N LYS A 110 -3.40 -25.55 -4.73
CA LYS A 110 -2.88 -26.74 -4.02
C LYS A 110 -1.37 -26.72 -3.75
N LYS A 111 -0.61 -25.81 -4.36
CA LYS A 111 0.86 -25.72 -4.24
C LYS A 111 1.31 -24.48 -3.46
N MET A 112 0.39 -23.81 -2.79
CA MET A 112 0.67 -22.54 -2.13
C MET A 112 1.57 -22.76 -0.90
N LYS A 113 2.74 -22.12 -0.92
CA LYS A 113 3.78 -22.19 0.11
C LYS A 113 3.96 -20.88 0.86
N ALA A 114 3.65 -19.76 0.24
CA ALA A 114 3.90 -18.44 0.81
C ALA A 114 2.72 -17.48 0.60
N LEU A 115 2.12 -17.02 1.69
CA LEU A 115 1.05 -16.04 1.70
C LEU A 115 1.50 -14.77 2.42
N HIS A 116 1.42 -13.63 1.74
CA HIS A 116 1.73 -12.31 2.29
C HIS A 116 0.53 -11.39 2.12
N LEU A 117 -0.13 -11.08 3.22
CA LEU A 117 -1.21 -10.09 3.31
C LEU A 117 -0.62 -8.82 3.91
N ARG A 118 -0.82 -7.67 3.24
CA ARG A 118 -0.33 -6.38 3.71
C ARG A 118 -1.44 -5.34 3.77
N ARG A 119 -1.65 -4.72 4.93
CA ARG A 119 -2.73 -3.73 5.16
C ARG A 119 -4.10 -4.29 4.77
N MET A 120 -4.40 -5.48 5.26
CA MET A 120 -5.67 -6.17 5.01
C MET A 120 -6.41 -6.44 6.31
N ILE A 121 -7.74 -6.56 6.20
CA ILE A 121 -8.58 -7.06 7.29
C ILE A 121 -8.53 -8.57 7.26
N VAL A 122 -8.00 -9.17 8.33
CA VAL A 122 -7.89 -10.62 8.51
C VAL A 122 -8.64 -10.97 9.78
N LYS A 123 -9.54 -11.96 9.73
CA LYS A 123 -10.28 -12.44 10.91
C LYS A 123 -9.75 -13.78 11.39
N ASP A 124 -10.04 -14.13 12.64
CA ASP A 124 -9.68 -15.43 13.21
C ASP A 124 -10.25 -16.60 12.41
N SER A 125 -11.48 -16.47 11.90
CA SER A 125 -12.11 -17.46 11.02
C SER A 125 -11.32 -17.70 9.73
N ASP A 126 -10.65 -16.66 9.23
CA ASP A 126 -9.86 -16.75 8.01
C ASP A 126 -8.55 -17.51 8.26
N LEU A 127 -7.91 -17.27 9.42
CA LEU A 127 -6.72 -18.01 9.87
C LEU A 127 -7.04 -19.47 10.20
N GLU A 128 -8.19 -19.73 10.83
CA GLU A 128 -8.69 -21.08 11.09
C GLU A 128 -8.94 -21.84 9.78
N LEU A 129 -9.50 -21.17 8.76
CA LEU A 129 -9.71 -21.77 7.44
C LEU A 129 -8.38 -22.16 6.77
N ILE A 130 -7.33 -21.34 6.91
CA ILE A 130 -5.99 -21.70 6.45
C ILE A 130 -5.45 -22.90 7.24
N ALA A 131 -5.57 -22.88 8.57
CA ALA A 131 -5.05 -23.92 9.46
C ALA A 131 -5.73 -25.29 9.31
N SER A 132 -7.03 -25.31 9.00
CA SER A 132 -7.85 -26.53 8.91
C SER A 132 -7.76 -27.25 7.55
N THR A 133 -7.10 -26.66 6.57
CA THR A 133 -7.06 -27.16 5.18
C THR A 133 -5.71 -27.73 4.80
N ALA A 134 -5.63 -28.45 3.67
CA ALA A 134 -4.38 -29.06 3.21
C ALA A 134 -3.26 -28.03 2.99
N ILE A 135 -3.61 -26.81 2.61
CA ILE A 135 -2.66 -25.69 2.43
C ILE A 135 -1.91 -25.40 3.73
N GLY A 136 -2.58 -25.46 4.88
CA GLY A 136 -1.93 -25.26 6.18
C GLY A 136 -0.80 -26.25 6.46
N LYS A 137 -0.77 -27.43 5.83
CA LYS A 137 0.35 -28.38 6.03
C LYS A 137 1.59 -28.03 5.23
N ASP A 138 1.39 -27.43 4.06
CA ASP A 138 2.45 -27.10 3.09
C ASP A 138 2.90 -25.64 3.17
N LEU A 139 2.20 -24.80 3.95
CA LEU A 139 2.54 -23.38 4.09
C LEU A 139 3.85 -23.20 4.85
N GLU A 140 4.84 -22.62 4.17
CA GLU A 140 6.18 -22.33 4.71
C GLU A 140 6.30 -20.87 5.16
N VAL A 141 5.55 -19.94 4.57
CA VAL A 141 5.64 -18.50 4.86
C VAL A 141 4.24 -17.91 5.03
N LEU A 142 3.98 -17.32 6.20
CA LEU A 142 2.79 -16.50 6.46
C LEU A 142 3.23 -15.12 6.93
N LYS A 143 2.84 -14.09 6.17
CA LYS A 143 3.07 -12.69 6.52
C LYS A 143 1.75 -11.93 6.64
N LEU A 144 1.50 -11.37 7.81
CA LEU A 144 0.42 -10.45 8.16
C LEU A 144 1.08 -9.10 8.47
N ASP A 145 1.40 -8.32 7.45
CA ASP A 145 2.18 -7.07 7.56
C ASP A 145 1.23 -5.88 7.66
N LYS A 146 1.17 -5.21 8.82
CA LYS A 146 0.23 -4.12 9.11
C LYS A 146 -1.24 -4.53 8.90
N CYS A 147 -1.58 -5.75 9.25
CA CYS A 147 -2.94 -6.28 9.16
C CYS A 147 -3.71 -6.02 10.46
N TYR A 148 -5.04 -6.10 10.39
CA TYR A 148 -5.91 -5.82 11.53
C TYR A 148 -7.14 -6.74 11.51
N GLY A 149 -7.77 -6.92 12.67
CA GLY A 149 -9.03 -7.68 12.82
C GLY A 149 -8.93 -9.13 13.31
N PHE A 150 -7.73 -9.58 13.70
CA PHE A 150 -7.49 -10.92 14.24
C PHE A 150 -6.94 -10.86 15.68
N SER A 151 -6.96 -11.99 16.35
CA SER A 151 -6.54 -12.16 17.75
C SER A 151 -5.51 -13.28 17.91
N THR A 152 -4.97 -13.43 19.12
CA THR A 152 -4.08 -14.56 19.46
C THR A 152 -4.77 -15.92 19.37
N ASN A 153 -6.11 -15.98 19.35
CA ASN A 153 -6.84 -17.23 19.09
C ASN A 153 -6.63 -17.71 17.65
N GLY A 154 -6.75 -16.81 16.66
CA GLY A 154 -6.46 -17.11 15.26
C GLY A 154 -5.01 -17.58 15.06
N LEU A 155 -4.06 -16.95 15.77
CA LEU A 155 -2.65 -17.38 15.77
C LEU A 155 -2.46 -18.76 16.40
N SER A 156 -3.20 -19.08 17.44
CA SER A 156 -3.14 -20.40 18.09
C SER A 156 -3.58 -21.52 17.14
N HIS A 157 -4.60 -21.30 16.30
CA HIS A 157 -4.99 -22.27 15.26
C HIS A 157 -3.85 -22.50 14.27
N ILE A 158 -3.18 -21.42 13.86
CA ILE A 158 -2.04 -21.49 12.95
C ILE A 158 -0.88 -22.28 13.58
N CYS A 159 -0.47 -21.91 14.80
CA CYS A 159 0.70 -22.50 15.46
C CYS A 159 0.52 -23.98 15.83
N ARG A 160 -0.73 -24.44 16.06
CA ARG A 160 -1.03 -25.86 16.29
C ARG A 160 -0.98 -26.70 15.00
N SER A 161 -1.33 -26.12 13.87
CA SER A 161 -1.52 -26.84 12.60
C SER A 161 -0.34 -26.73 11.63
N LEU A 162 0.29 -25.56 11.52
CA LEU A 162 1.34 -25.25 10.53
C LEU A 162 2.73 -25.69 11.03
N ARG A 163 3.02 -26.99 10.92
CA ARG A 163 4.30 -27.59 11.38
C ARG A 163 5.49 -27.29 10.47
N SER A 164 5.24 -26.92 9.22
CA SER A 164 6.26 -26.64 8.20
C SER A 164 6.61 -25.16 8.08
N LEU A 165 6.11 -24.32 8.99
CA LEU A 165 6.23 -22.86 8.91
C LEU A 165 7.69 -22.43 9.15
N ARG A 166 8.33 -21.86 8.13
CA ARG A 166 9.67 -21.28 8.21
C ARG A 166 9.63 -19.79 8.56
N THR A 167 8.58 -19.07 8.17
CA THR A 167 8.44 -17.65 8.44
C THR A 167 7.05 -17.31 8.95
N LEU A 168 6.98 -16.74 10.15
CA LEU A 168 5.80 -16.08 10.69
C LEU A 168 6.14 -14.61 10.91
N ASP A 169 5.44 -13.72 10.20
CA ASP A 169 5.71 -12.28 10.17
C ASP A 169 4.42 -11.51 10.43
N MET A 170 4.40 -10.70 11.48
CA MET A 170 3.25 -9.96 12.00
C MET A 170 3.61 -8.50 12.30
N GLU A 171 4.68 -7.99 11.69
CA GLU A 171 5.23 -6.65 11.94
C GLU A 171 4.17 -5.54 11.79
N GLU A 172 4.07 -4.68 12.82
CA GLU A 172 3.13 -3.55 12.90
C GLU A 172 1.64 -3.93 12.72
N SER A 173 1.27 -5.20 12.95
CA SER A 173 -0.14 -5.62 12.95
C SER A 173 -0.83 -5.30 14.27
N THR A 174 -2.10 -4.90 14.21
CA THR A 174 -2.94 -4.71 15.40
C THR A 174 -3.61 -6.04 15.74
N ILE A 175 -3.22 -6.62 16.88
CA ILE A 175 -3.63 -7.96 17.32
C ILE A 175 -4.38 -7.83 18.63
N ILE A 176 -5.57 -8.43 18.71
CA ILE A 176 -6.30 -8.51 19.98
C ILE A 176 -5.67 -9.63 20.82
N GLU A 177 -5.05 -9.28 21.95
CA GLU A 177 -4.41 -10.25 22.83
C GLU A 177 -5.42 -10.93 23.77
N ASN A 178 -5.52 -12.26 23.66
CA ASN A 178 -6.38 -13.12 24.49
C ASN A 178 -5.55 -14.24 25.17
N GLY A 179 -4.25 -14.04 25.39
CA GLY A 179 -3.31 -15.07 25.87
C GLY A 179 -2.04 -15.18 25.02
N GLY A 180 -0.91 -15.43 25.70
CA GLY A 180 0.40 -15.73 25.08
C GLY A 180 0.63 -17.19 24.65
N GLU A 181 -0.32 -18.09 24.89
CA GLU A 181 -0.19 -19.55 24.64
C GLU A 181 0.13 -19.90 23.17
N TRP A 182 -0.23 -19.03 22.23
CA TRP A 182 0.06 -19.24 20.80
C TRP A 182 1.58 -19.43 20.55
N LEU A 183 2.44 -18.72 21.29
CA LEU A 183 3.89 -18.83 21.13
C LEU A 183 4.42 -20.13 21.72
N HIS A 184 3.90 -20.55 22.89
CA HIS A 184 4.19 -21.85 23.46
C HIS A 184 3.83 -22.98 22.49
N GLN A 185 2.65 -22.89 21.87
CA GLN A 185 2.21 -23.85 20.86
C GLN A 185 3.14 -23.86 19.63
N LEU A 186 3.65 -22.70 19.21
CA LEU A 186 4.64 -22.63 18.13
C LEU A 186 5.94 -23.34 18.53
N ALA A 187 6.42 -23.11 19.76
CA ALA A 187 7.63 -23.71 20.30
C ALA A 187 7.58 -25.24 20.35
N LEU A 188 6.41 -25.81 20.70
CA LEU A 188 6.21 -27.25 20.81
C LEU A 188 6.03 -27.94 19.44
N ASN A 189 5.39 -27.27 18.49
CA ASN A 189 4.96 -27.91 17.23
C ASN A 189 5.86 -27.61 16.03
N ASN A 190 6.79 -26.66 16.14
CA ASN A 190 7.65 -26.23 15.04
C ASN A 190 9.15 -26.41 15.36
N THR A 191 9.89 -26.98 14.41
CA THR A 191 11.34 -27.20 14.49
C THR A 191 12.12 -26.65 13.29
N VAL A 192 11.41 -26.04 12.32
CA VAL A 192 11.97 -25.58 11.04
C VAL A 192 11.95 -24.06 10.89
N LEU A 193 11.52 -23.33 11.93
CA LEU A 193 11.36 -21.89 11.91
C LEU A 193 12.71 -21.18 11.64
N GLU A 194 12.69 -20.27 10.67
CA GLU A 194 13.83 -19.44 10.26
C GLU A 194 13.62 -17.97 10.61
N THR A 195 12.38 -17.49 10.55
CA THR A 195 12.01 -16.10 10.82
C THR A 195 10.78 -16.03 11.71
N LEU A 196 10.91 -15.34 12.84
CA LEU A 196 9.80 -14.98 13.72
C LEU A 196 9.80 -13.47 13.91
N ASN A 197 8.74 -12.80 13.47
CA ASN A 197 8.65 -11.36 13.54
C ASN A 197 7.27 -10.95 14.06
N PHE A 198 7.23 -10.35 15.24
CA PHE A 198 6.06 -9.68 15.80
C PHE A 198 6.47 -8.32 16.37
N TYR A 199 7.44 -7.67 15.72
CA TYR A 199 7.92 -6.33 16.07
C TYR A 199 6.81 -5.28 15.95
N MET A 200 6.80 -4.30 16.85
CA MET A 200 5.79 -3.23 16.88
C MET A 200 4.36 -3.78 16.97
N THR A 201 4.16 -4.75 17.86
CA THR A 201 2.84 -5.26 18.24
C THR A 201 2.62 -5.03 19.73
N ASP A 202 1.37 -4.98 20.17
CA ASP A 202 1.02 -4.71 21.57
C ASP A 202 0.93 -6.00 22.42
N LEU A 203 1.71 -7.03 22.06
CA LEU A 203 1.70 -8.32 22.74
C LEU A 203 2.57 -8.28 24.00
N VAL A 204 1.94 -8.46 25.17
CA VAL A 204 2.57 -8.38 26.49
C VAL A 204 2.44 -9.65 27.32
N GLU A 205 1.54 -10.56 26.99
CA GLU A 205 1.28 -11.79 27.77
C GLU A 205 2.21 -12.97 27.39
N ILE A 206 3.20 -12.71 26.55
CA ILE A 206 4.15 -13.70 26.04
C ILE A 206 5.30 -13.92 27.04
N LYS A 207 5.66 -15.17 27.27
CA LYS A 207 6.74 -15.57 28.18
C LYS A 207 8.10 -15.67 27.47
N SER A 208 9.17 -15.26 28.14
CA SER A 208 10.54 -15.34 27.60
C SER A 208 11.03 -16.79 27.49
N GLU A 209 10.53 -17.70 28.34
CA GLU A 209 10.86 -19.12 28.29
C GLU A 209 10.40 -19.78 26.99
N ASP A 210 9.29 -19.31 26.40
CA ASP A 210 8.79 -19.82 25.12
C ASP A 210 9.71 -19.42 23.96
N LEU A 211 10.27 -18.21 24.00
CA LEU A 211 11.30 -17.78 23.04
C LEU A 211 12.56 -18.62 23.18
N GLU A 212 13.02 -18.89 24.41
CA GLU A 212 14.15 -19.78 24.64
C GLU A 212 13.88 -21.19 24.10
N LEU A 213 12.67 -21.72 24.31
CA LEU A 213 12.28 -23.03 23.80
C LEU A 213 12.27 -23.07 22.25
N ILE A 214 11.81 -22.01 21.60
CA ILE A 214 11.89 -21.86 20.13
C ILE A 214 13.34 -21.90 19.68
N ALA A 215 14.23 -21.13 20.31
CA ALA A 215 15.65 -21.12 19.95
C ALA A 215 16.34 -22.48 20.16
N LYS A 216 15.93 -23.25 21.18
CA LYS A 216 16.43 -24.63 21.39
C LYS A 216 15.95 -25.58 20.31
N ASN A 217 14.67 -25.49 19.93
CA ASN A 217 14.05 -26.44 19.00
C ASN A 217 14.32 -26.10 17.53
N CYS A 218 14.55 -24.83 17.20
CA CYS A 218 14.74 -24.33 15.84
C CYS A 218 16.20 -23.93 15.60
N ALA A 219 17.05 -24.89 15.26
CA ALA A 219 18.46 -24.64 14.95
C ALA A 219 18.69 -23.74 13.71
N SER A 220 17.66 -23.60 12.87
CA SER A 220 17.67 -22.77 11.65
C SER A 220 17.19 -21.34 11.88
N LEU A 221 16.97 -20.90 13.12
CA LEU A 221 16.42 -19.57 13.42
C LEU A 221 17.43 -18.46 13.09
N VAL A 222 17.14 -17.66 12.05
CA VAL A 222 18.03 -16.62 11.50
C VAL A 222 17.58 -15.22 11.89
N VAL A 223 16.27 -14.95 11.86
CA VAL A 223 15.71 -13.61 12.08
C VAL A 223 14.68 -13.68 13.19
N VAL A 224 14.88 -12.90 14.24
CA VAL A 224 13.91 -12.76 15.32
C VAL A 224 13.67 -11.28 15.59
N LYS A 225 12.43 -10.83 15.44
CA LYS A 225 12.04 -9.50 15.89
C LYS A 225 10.85 -9.58 16.83
N ILE A 226 11.00 -8.99 18.00
CA ILE A 226 10.07 -9.15 19.13
C ILE A 226 9.58 -7.81 19.65
N THR A 227 8.57 -7.83 20.51
CA THR A 227 8.10 -6.66 21.27
C THR A 227 9.03 -6.33 22.44
N ASP A 228 8.55 -5.56 23.40
CA ASP A 228 9.32 -5.06 24.54
C ASP A 228 9.57 -6.15 25.60
N PHE A 229 10.56 -7.00 25.36
CA PHE A 229 11.13 -7.94 26.35
C PHE A 229 12.37 -7.37 27.00
N ASP A 230 12.52 -7.44 28.33
CA ASP A 230 13.80 -7.07 28.94
C ASP A 230 14.92 -7.99 28.40
N ILE A 231 15.95 -7.38 27.83
CA ILE A 231 17.08 -8.10 27.25
C ILE A 231 17.79 -8.99 28.28
N ALA A 232 17.71 -8.65 29.57
CA ALA A 232 18.24 -9.48 30.65
C ALA A 232 17.57 -10.86 30.73
N ASP A 233 16.28 -10.95 30.37
CA ASP A 233 15.52 -12.21 30.39
C ASP A 233 15.81 -13.09 29.16
N LEU A 234 16.45 -12.53 28.13
CA LEU A 234 16.72 -13.21 26.86
C LEU A 234 18.11 -13.87 26.81
N VAL A 235 18.84 -13.91 27.93
CA VAL A 235 20.17 -14.55 28.00
C VAL A 235 20.11 -16.03 27.59
N GLY A 236 19.08 -16.74 28.06
CA GLY A 236 18.83 -18.14 27.67
C GLY A 236 18.53 -18.28 26.18
N PHE A 237 17.72 -17.39 25.63
CA PHE A 237 17.42 -17.33 24.20
C PHE A 237 18.68 -17.12 23.35
N PHE A 238 19.48 -16.08 23.62
CA PHE A 238 20.67 -15.76 22.83
C PHE A 238 21.74 -16.86 22.89
N ARG A 239 21.83 -17.59 24.02
CA ARG A 239 22.75 -18.73 24.14
C ARG A 239 22.39 -19.87 23.18
N ASN A 240 21.10 -20.13 22.96
CA ASN A 240 20.61 -21.21 22.11
C ASN A 240 20.50 -20.80 20.63
N ALA A 241 20.27 -19.51 20.34
CA ALA A 241 20.09 -18.97 18.99
C ALA A 241 21.42 -18.82 18.20
N ALA A 242 22.17 -19.90 18.01
CA ALA A 242 23.51 -19.86 17.41
C ALA A 242 23.54 -19.43 15.93
N ALA A 243 22.44 -19.62 15.20
CA ALA A 243 22.30 -19.27 13.78
C ALA A 243 21.81 -17.82 13.55
N LEU A 244 21.48 -17.07 14.61
CA LEU A 244 20.83 -15.76 14.52
C LEU A 244 21.73 -14.73 13.80
N GLU A 245 21.21 -14.16 12.71
CA GLU A 245 21.84 -13.09 11.93
C GLU A 245 21.17 -11.73 12.18
N GLU A 246 19.87 -11.68 12.49
CA GLU A 246 19.10 -10.46 12.73
C GLU A 246 18.26 -10.53 14.01
N PHE A 247 18.39 -9.50 14.86
CA PHE A 247 17.60 -9.31 16.07
C PHE A 247 17.06 -7.87 16.14
N CYS A 248 15.74 -7.70 16.30
CA CYS A 248 15.14 -6.40 16.59
C CYS A 248 14.12 -6.49 17.74
N GLY A 249 13.90 -5.38 18.44
CA GLY A 249 13.12 -5.35 19.66
C GLY A 249 13.97 -5.57 20.90
N GLY A 250 13.33 -6.03 21.97
CA GLY A 250 13.96 -6.08 23.29
C GLY A 250 14.11 -4.66 23.86
N SER A 251 13.77 -4.51 25.12
CA SER A 251 13.79 -3.26 25.87
C SER A 251 14.88 -3.28 26.93
N PHE A 252 15.31 -2.09 27.32
CA PHE A 252 16.08 -1.86 28.53
C PHE A 252 15.16 -1.29 29.59
N SER A 253 15.33 -1.75 30.84
CA SER A 253 14.54 -1.27 31.97
C SER A 253 14.70 0.26 32.13
N LYS A 254 13.58 0.95 32.38
CA LYS A 254 13.56 2.41 32.56
C LYS A 254 14.58 2.84 33.62
N PRO A 255 15.25 4.00 33.44
CA PRO A 255 16.06 4.56 34.52
C PRO A 255 15.18 4.77 35.75
N PRO A 256 15.66 4.47 36.97
CA PRO A 256 14.97 4.92 38.17
C PRO A 256 14.84 6.44 38.10
N GLU A 257 13.66 6.95 38.47
CA GLU A 257 13.44 8.39 38.57
C GLU A 257 14.43 8.99 39.57
N ALA A 258 14.98 10.15 39.20
CA ALA A 258 15.99 10.97 39.88
C ALA A 258 16.49 10.47 41.26
N GLY A 259 17.73 9.95 41.29
CA GLY A 259 18.59 10.06 42.47
C GLY A 259 19.24 8.79 43.00
N GLU A 260 18.81 7.59 42.63
CA GLU A 260 19.38 6.34 43.17
C GLU A 260 19.57 5.27 42.08
N GLY A 261 20.84 5.03 41.73
CA GLY A 261 21.27 3.93 40.87
C GLY A 261 22.64 4.23 40.27
N ASP A 262 23.68 3.49 40.69
CA ASP A 262 25.02 3.60 40.10
C ASP A 262 24.97 3.18 38.63
N GLN A 263 25.61 3.94 37.73
CA GLN A 263 25.71 3.57 36.31
C GLN A 263 26.36 2.19 36.13
N ASN A 264 27.24 1.80 37.06
CA ASN A 264 27.85 0.47 37.07
C ASN A 264 26.83 -0.66 37.34
N GLU A 265 25.86 -0.45 38.23
CA GLU A 265 24.87 -1.48 38.58
C GLU A 265 23.98 -1.84 37.37
N ARG A 266 23.71 -0.87 36.48
CA ARG A 266 22.98 -1.10 35.23
C ARG A 266 23.81 -1.86 34.20
N LEU A 267 25.10 -1.52 34.03
CA LEU A 267 25.98 -2.32 33.17
C LEU A 267 26.16 -3.74 33.70
N GLU A 268 26.23 -3.93 35.01
CA GLU A 268 26.33 -5.24 35.66
C GLU A 268 25.10 -6.10 35.39
N ARG A 269 23.89 -5.53 35.43
CA ARG A 269 22.63 -6.24 35.07
C ARG A 269 22.70 -6.85 33.67
N TYR A 270 23.25 -6.12 32.71
CA TYR A 270 23.33 -6.54 31.32
C TYR A 270 24.66 -7.19 30.93
N ALA A 271 25.62 -7.30 31.86
CA ALA A 271 26.96 -7.85 31.60
C ALA A 271 26.92 -9.32 31.15
N ALA A 272 25.90 -10.07 31.58
CA ALA A 272 25.70 -11.46 31.19
C ALA A 272 25.14 -11.64 29.77
N VAL A 273 24.69 -10.57 29.12
CA VAL A 273 24.09 -10.60 27.78
C VAL A 273 25.20 -10.76 26.74
N ALA A 274 25.25 -11.95 26.13
CA ALA A 274 26.17 -12.26 25.05
C ALA A 274 25.40 -12.49 23.75
N PHE A 275 25.54 -11.56 22.80
CA PHE A 275 24.88 -11.67 21.51
C PHE A 275 25.49 -12.79 20.63
N PRO A 276 24.68 -13.46 19.78
CA PRO A 276 25.16 -14.51 18.89
C PRO A 276 26.29 -14.06 17.94
N ARG A 277 27.25 -14.96 17.71
CA ARG A 277 28.45 -14.69 16.89
C ARG A 277 28.18 -14.45 15.41
N ARG A 278 26.96 -14.69 14.92
CA ARG A 278 26.56 -14.43 13.53
C ARG A 278 25.74 -13.15 13.37
N LEU A 279 25.34 -12.52 14.48
CA LEU A 279 24.52 -11.33 14.49
C LEU A 279 25.17 -10.18 13.74
N CYS A 280 24.49 -9.67 12.71
CA CYS A 280 24.96 -8.57 11.86
C CYS A 280 23.87 -7.54 11.57
N CYS A 281 22.63 -7.79 11.99
CA CYS A 281 21.52 -6.85 11.92
C CYS A 281 20.94 -6.68 13.33
N LEU A 282 20.89 -5.44 13.81
CA LEU A 282 20.47 -5.15 15.19
C LEU A 282 19.46 -3.99 15.21
N GLY A 283 18.46 -4.06 16.07
CA GLY A 283 17.64 -2.90 16.43
C GLY A 283 17.07 -3.05 17.83
N LEU A 284 17.66 -2.40 18.82
CA LEU A 284 17.22 -2.52 20.22
C LEU A 284 16.28 -1.38 20.59
N THR A 285 15.12 -1.71 21.15
CA THR A 285 14.15 -0.72 21.62
C THR A 285 14.68 -0.09 22.92
N TYR A 286 14.53 1.22 23.05
CA TYR A 286 14.95 2.01 24.21
C TYR A 286 16.45 1.94 24.57
N LEU A 287 17.32 1.59 23.62
CA LEU A 287 18.77 1.66 23.82
C LEU A 287 19.18 3.11 24.15
N ALA A 288 19.76 3.34 25.32
CA ALA A 288 20.28 4.64 25.73
C ALA A 288 21.82 4.64 25.78
N ARG A 289 22.41 5.81 26.04
CA ARG A 289 23.88 5.98 26.06
C ARG A 289 24.61 4.99 26.99
N PRO A 290 24.15 4.73 28.23
CA PRO A 290 24.87 3.83 29.15
C PRO A 290 24.97 2.39 28.65
N GLU A 291 24.01 1.92 27.85
CA GLU A 291 23.92 0.53 27.40
C GLU A 291 24.62 0.29 26.04
N ILE A 292 25.05 1.35 25.33
CA ILE A 292 25.82 1.26 24.08
C ILE A 292 27.00 0.27 24.16
N PRO A 293 27.78 0.19 25.26
CA PRO A 293 28.94 -0.69 25.34
C PRO A 293 28.65 -2.17 25.06
N ILE A 294 27.42 -2.64 25.28
CA ILE A 294 26.99 -4.01 24.99
C ILE A 294 27.09 -4.32 23.48
N VAL A 295 26.95 -3.30 22.62
CA VAL A 295 26.98 -3.45 21.15
C VAL A 295 28.42 -3.42 20.60
N PHE A 296 29.35 -2.78 21.30
CA PHE A 296 30.73 -2.59 20.83
C PHE A 296 31.47 -3.87 20.42
N PRO A 297 31.35 -5.02 21.11
CA PRO A 297 32.09 -6.24 20.77
C PRO A 297 31.82 -6.76 19.35
N PHE A 298 30.68 -6.38 18.73
CA PHE A 298 30.31 -6.84 17.40
C PHE A 298 29.89 -5.71 16.45
N ALA A 299 30.04 -4.43 16.85
CA ALA A 299 29.68 -3.25 16.05
C ALA A 299 30.32 -3.26 14.64
N THR A 300 31.57 -3.70 14.52
CA THR A 300 32.29 -3.73 13.23
C THR A 300 31.70 -4.75 12.23
N ARG A 301 30.91 -5.72 12.70
CA ARG A 301 30.24 -6.74 11.90
C ARG A 301 28.83 -6.31 11.47
N LEU A 302 28.29 -5.24 12.05
CA LEU A 302 26.95 -4.77 11.75
C LEU A 302 26.85 -4.28 10.30
N LYS A 303 25.83 -4.79 9.62
CA LYS A 303 25.42 -4.43 8.25
C LYS A 303 24.10 -3.68 8.25
N LYS A 304 23.22 -3.94 9.23
CA LYS A 304 21.96 -3.24 9.42
C LYS A 304 21.83 -2.78 10.86
N LEU A 305 21.46 -1.52 11.05
CA LEU A 305 21.20 -0.96 12.35
C LEU A 305 19.88 -0.19 12.33
N ASP A 306 19.00 -0.52 13.26
CA ASP A 306 17.71 0.13 13.45
C ASP A 306 17.68 0.85 14.81
N LEU A 307 17.73 2.17 14.76
CA LEU A 307 17.75 3.09 15.90
C LEU A 307 16.46 3.91 15.99
N LEU A 308 15.40 3.54 15.25
CA LEU A 308 14.14 4.29 15.22
C LEU A 308 13.52 4.46 16.62
N TYR A 309 13.66 3.45 17.46
CA TYR A 309 13.09 3.42 18.81
C TYR A 309 14.17 3.43 19.90
N ALA A 310 15.40 3.82 19.55
CA ALA A 310 16.47 4.01 20.53
C ALA A 310 16.28 5.36 21.26
N LEU A 311 16.67 5.41 22.53
CA LEU A 311 16.71 6.63 23.35
C LEU A 311 18.12 7.24 23.32
N LEU A 312 18.71 7.29 22.12
CA LEU A 312 20.00 7.91 21.88
C LEU A 312 19.79 9.34 21.42
N ASP A 313 20.53 10.25 22.02
CA ASP A 313 20.74 11.60 21.49
C ASP A 313 21.83 11.61 20.40
N THR A 314 22.18 12.79 19.89
CA THR A 314 23.16 12.96 18.82
C THR A 314 24.56 12.39 19.14
N GLU A 315 25.07 12.57 20.37
CA GLU A 315 26.38 12.03 20.76
C GLU A 315 26.36 10.50 20.83
N GLY A 316 25.28 9.93 21.38
CA GLY A 316 25.10 8.48 21.44
C GLY A 316 25.10 7.86 20.05
N HIS A 317 24.45 8.52 19.09
CA HIS A 317 24.51 8.14 17.68
C HIS A 317 25.94 8.19 17.14
N CYS A 318 26.67 9.29 17.35
CA CYS A 318 28.05 9.43 16.88
C CYS A 318 28.95 8.31 17.41
N LEU A 319 28.94 8.08 18.73
CA LEU A 319 29.77 7.09 19.40
C LEU A 319 29.56 5.66 18.86
N LEU A 320 28.30 5.29 18.60
CA LEU A 320 27.96 3.98 18.05
C LEU A 320 28.34 3.86 16.57
N LEU A 321 28.01 4.87 15.76
CA LEU A 321 28.18 4.84 14.31
C LEU A 321 29.65 4.92 13.89
N GLU A 322 30.51 5.58 14.67
CA GLU A 322 31.97 5.59 14.47
C GLU A 322 32.58 4.18 14.44
N ARG A 323 31.93 3.20 15.09
CA ARG A 323 32.42 1.82 15.20
C ARG A 323 31.77 0.86 14.20
N CYS A 324 30.96 1.36 13.26
CA CYS A 324 30.17 0.55 12.33
C CYS A 324 30.57 0.76 10.84
N PRO A 325 31.82 0.52 10.42
CA PRO A 325 32.28 0.83 9.05
C PRO A 325 31.66 -0.04 7.94
N ASN A 326 31.09 -1.19 8.29
CA ASN A 326 30.49 -2.13 7.33
C ASN A 326 28.97 -1.95 7.17
N LEU A 327 28.42 -0.86 7.70
CA LEU A 327 26.99 -0.61 7.67
C LEU A 327 26.49 -0.40 6.23
N GLU A 328 25.48 -1.19 5.84
CA GLU A 328 24.80 -1.12 4.55
C GLU A 328 23.39 -0.51 4.67
N MET A 329 22.76 -0.62 5.85
CA MET A 329 21.43 -0.09 6.12
C MET A 329 21.37 0.57 7.50
N LEU A 330 20.87 1.81 7.56
CA LEU A 330 20.63 2.54 8.79
C LEU A 330 19.19 3.08 8.81
N GLN A 331 18.47 2.82 9.89
CA GLN A 331 17.22 3.50 10.24
C GLN A 331 17.44 4.26 11.56
N SER A 332 17.01 5.51 11.66
CA SER A 332 17.13 6.34 12.86
C SER A 332 16.08 7.46 12.86
N ARG A 333 15.96 8.18 13.97
CA ARG A 333 15.21 9.44 14.06
C ARG A 333 16.09 10.62 13.68
N ASP A 334 15.50 11.77 13.40
CA ASP A 334 16.18 13.02 13.09
C ASP A 334 17.15 13.51 14.17
N VAL A 335 17.00 13.04 15.41
CA VAL A 335 17.93 13.21 16.55
C VAL A 335 19.39 12.89 16.19
N ILE A 336 19.66 12.05 15.18
CA ILE A 336 21.02 11.84 14.65
C ILE A 336 21.71 13.15 14.23
N GLY A 337 20.95 14.15 13.80
CA GLY A 337 21.41 15.49 13.43
C GLY A 337 22.40 15.53 12.27
N ASP A 338 22.76 16.75 11.85
CA ASP A 338 23.79 16.96 10.83
C ASP A 338 25.16 16.38 11.25
N ARG A 339 25.46 16.40 12.56
CA ARG A 339 26.72 15.89 13.11
C ARG A 339 26.83 14.37 12.95
N GLY A 340 25.79 13.62 13.34
CA GLY A 340 25.76 12.17 13.15
C GLY A 340 25.77 11.78 11.68
N LEU A 341 25.11 12.54 10.80
CA LEU A 341 25.22 12.33 9.35
C LEU A 341 26.62 12.60 8.81
N GLY A 342 27.34 13.58 9.36
CA GLY A 342 28.76 13.79 9.08
C GLY A 342 29.62 12.58 9.42
N VAL A 343 29.39 11.96 10.59
CA VAL A 343 30.07 10.71 10.99
C VAL A 343 29.74 9.57 10.03
N VAL A 344 28.46 9.36 9.72
CA VAL A 344 28.01 8.33 8.76
C VAL A 344 28.67 8.54 7.40
N ALA A 345 28.71 9.78 6.92
CA ALA A 345 29.33 10.15 5.66
C ALA A 345 30.83 9.81 5.64
N GLN A 346 31.54 9.95 6.76
CA GLN A 346 32.97 9.66 6.86
C GLN A 346 33.27 8.17 7.01
N ILE A 347 32.49 7.45 7.82
CA ILE A 347 32.79 6.07 8.24
C ILE A 347 32.07 5.02 7.38
N CYS A 348 30.77 5.19 7.13
CA CYS A 348 29.89 4.17 6.54
C CYS A 348 29.89 4.23 5.00
N LYS A 349 31.04 3.99 4.36
CA LYS A 349 31.19 4.09 2.89
C LYS A 349 30.39 3.05 2.10
N LYS A 350 29.97 1.96 2.75
CA LYS A 350 29.16 0.87 2.14
C LYS A 350 27.66 1.08 2.29
N LEU A 351 27.22 2.22 2.81
CA LEU A 351 25.81 2.49 3.08
C LEU A 351 25.01 2.53 1.76
N LYS A 352 23.99 1.66 1.68
CA LYS A 352 23.09 1.54 0.54
C LYS A 352 21.70 2.10 0.86
N ARG A 353 21.27 2.02 2.12
CA ARG A 353 19.92 2.42 2.53
C ARG A 353 19.96 3.25 3.80
N LEU A 354 19.46 4.48 3.72
CA LEU A 354 19.28 5.36 4.87
C LEU A 354 17.82 5.77 5.00
N ARG A 355 17.25 5.59 6.18
CA ARG A 355 15.93 6.08 6.53
C ARG A 355 16.01 6.89 7.82
N ILE A 356 15.57 8.14 7.75
CA ILE A 356 15.47 9.03 8.89
C ILE A 356 14.02 9.46 9.00
N GLU A 357 13.37 9.01 10.06
CA GLU A 357 12.01 9.45 10.41
C GLU A 357 12.06 10.63 11.38
N HIS A 358 10.95 11.34 11.49
CA HIS A 358 10.83 12.45 12.43
C HIS A 358 10.64 11.88 13.83
N GLY A 359 11.43 12.32 14.80
CA GLY A 359 11.20 12.03 16.22
C GLY A 359 10.22 13.02 16.84
N ASP A 360 9.54 12.59 17.90
CA ASP A 360 8.78 13.50 18.76
C ASP A 360 9.70 14.60 19.28
N ASP A 361 9.17 15.82 19.46
CA ASP A 361 9.90 17.04 19.81
C ASP A 361 10.63 16.94 21.16
N MET A 362 11.71 16.16 21.21
CA MET A 362 12.68 16.16 22.29
C MET A 362 13.59 17.38 22.10
N GLU A 363 13.81 18.12 23.18
CA GLU A 363 14.50 19.42 23.29
C GLU A 363 16.01 19.40 22.93
N ASP A 364 16.47 18.42 22.14
CA ASP A 364 17.86 18.32 21.69
C ASP A 364 18.11 19.32 20.55
N VAL A 365 18.69 20.47 20.90
CA VAL A 365 19.04 21.57 19.97
C VAL A 365 19.95 21.10 18.81
N GLU A 366 20.75 20.03 19.02
CA GLU A 366 21.63 19.45 18.00
C GLU A 366 20.96 18.40 17.09
N GLY A 367 19.77 17.91 17.45
CA GLY A 367 19.01 16.87 16.74
C GLY A 367 18.30 17.35 15.48
N VAL A 368 18.87 18.32 14.77
CA VAL A 368 18.28 18.95 13.58
C VAL A 368 19.07 18.55 12.35
N ILE A 369 18.34 18.16 11.29
CA ILE A 369 18.93 17.83 9.99
C ILE A 369 18.60 18.95 9.01
N THR A 370 19.65 19.47 8.37
CA THR A 370 19.55 20.56 7.39
C THR A 370 20.21 20.18 6.07
N HIS A 371 20.30 21.15 5.16
CA HIS A 371 21.07 21.03 3.93
C HIS A 371 22.53 20.58 4.16
N ARG A 372 23.14 20.89 5.32
CA ARG A 372 24.54 20.53 5.63
C ARG A 372 24.74 19.02 5.79
N GLY A 373 23.87 18.34 6.55
CA GLY A 373 23.90 16.89 6.70
C GLY A 373 23.64 16.18 5.37
N LEU A 374 22.69 16.68 4.57
CA LEU A 374 22.39 16.11 3.26
C LEU A 374 23.56 16.23 2.27
N ILE A 375 24.26 17.37 2.24
CA ILE A 375 25.46 17.56 1.42
C ILE A 375 26.56 16.60 1.87
N SER A 376 26.83 16.55 3.17
CA SER A 376 27.87 15.69 3.74
C SER A 376 27.63 14.22 3.40
N LEU A 377 26.40 13.75 3.60
CA LEU A 377 25.98 12.40 3.25
C LEU A 377 26.16 12.11 1.76
N SER A 378 25.74 13.05 0.89
CA SER A 378 25.82 12.89 -0.55
C SER A 378 27.26 12.76 -1.06
N GLN A 379 28.21 13.46 -0.42
CA GLN A 379 29.63 13.38 -0.74
C GLN A 379 30.29 12.14 -0.14
N GLY A 380 29.80 11.66 1.00
CA GLY A 380 30.40 10.56 1.75
C GLY A 380 29.96 9.16 1.33
N CYS A 381 28.67 8.97 1.03
CA CYS A 381 28.02 7.66 0.84
C CYS A 381 27.53 7.46 -0.60
N LEU A 382 28.46 7.26 -1.54
CA LEU A 382 28.19 7.20 -2.98
C LEU A 382 27.43 5.93 -3.44
N GLU A 383 27.38 4.92 -2.59
CA GLU A 383 26.69 3.63 -2.84
C GLU A 383 25.20 3.65 -2.46
N LEU A 384 24.66 4.81 -2.06
CA LEU A 384 23.26 4.94 -1.67
C LEU A 384 22.30 4.61 -2.82
N GLU A 385 21.42 3.66 -2.55
CA GLU A 385 20.34 3.17 -3.41
C GLU A 385 18.96 3.65 -2.94
N TYR A 386 18.80 3.84 -1.63
CA TYR A 386 17.58 4.33 -0.99
C TYR A 386 17.92 5.41 0.04
N LEU A 387 17.30 6.57 -0.11
CA LEU A 387 17.41 7.67 0.86
C LEU A 387 16.01 8.18 1.18
N ALA A 388 15.61 8.05 2.44
CA ALA A 388 14.41 8.67 2.98
C ALA A 388 14.82 9.53 4.17
N ILE A 389 14.57 10.83 4.09
CA ILE A 389 15.05 11.79 5.08
C ILE A 389 14.02 12.87 5.35
N ASN A 390 13.77 13.11 6.63
CA ASN A 390 13.02 14.25 7.10
C ASN A 390 14.03 15.34 7.48
N VAL A 391 13.86 16.54 6.94
CA VAL A 391 14.78 17.68 7.11
C VAL A 391 14.01 18.88 7.64
N SER A 392 14.68 19.73 8.42
CA SER A 392 14.11 20.99 8.90
C SER A 392 14.43 22.18 7.99
N ASP A 393 15.49 22.07 7.18
CA ASP A 393 15.89 23.09 6.20
C ASP A 393 16.52 22.45 4.95
N ILE A 394 16.32 23.07 3.79
CA ILE A 394 16.76 22.56 2.48
C ILE A 394 17.11 23.71 1.51
N THR A 395 18.05 23.47 0.59
CA THR A 395 18.47 24.43 -0.43
C THR A 395 18.58 23.79 -1.81
N ASN A 396 18.57 24.60 -2.88
CA ASN A 396 18.83 24.10 -4.24
C ASN A 396 20.22 23.41 -4.32
N ALA A 397 21.23 23.95 -3.65
CA ALA A 397 22.59 23.43 -3.64
C ALA A 397 22.70 22.02 -3.03
N SER A 398 21.91 21.68 -2.02
CA SER A 398 21.93 20.33 -1.45
C SER A 398 21.31 19.31 -2.40
N LEU A 399 20.21 19.65 -3.09
CA LEU A 399 19.61 18.78 -4.12
C LEU A 399 20.52 18.62 -5.34
N GLU A 400 21.20 19.68 -5.75
CA GLU A 400 22.25 19.62 -6.78
C GLU A 400 23.38 18.67 -6.37
N CYS A 401 23.84 18.74 -5.12
CA CYS A 401 24.86 17.86 -4.60
C CYS A 401 24.42 16.38 -4.60
N VAL A 402 23.17 16.09 -4.23
CA VAL A 402 22.59 14.74 -4.33
C VAL A 402 22.63 14.27 -5.78
N GLY A 403 22.12 15.08 -6.71
CA GLY A 403 22.11 14.78 -8.14
C GLY A 403 23.53 14.57 -8.70
N ALA A 404 24.51 15.34 -8.23
CA ALA A 404 25.90 15.25 -8.68
C ALA A 404 26.59 13.95 -8.24
N HIS A 405 26.34 13.46 -7.03
CA HIS A 405 27.10 12.36 -6.43
C HIS A 405 26.36 11.02 -6.37
N LEU A 406 25.06 11.00 -6.03
CA LEU A 406 24.31 9.76 -5.74
C LEU A 406 23.71 9.11 -7.00
N LYS A 407 24.58 8.59 -7.88
CA LYS A 407 24.17 8.02 -9.18
C LYS A 407 23.47 6.66 -9.10
N LYS A 408 23.57 5.96 -7.97
CA LYS A 408 22.97 4.63 -7.74
C LYS A 408 21.58 4.70 -7.09
N LEU A 409 21.05 5.90 -6.90
CA LEU A 409 19.79 6.12 -6.19
C LEU A 409 18.59 5.63 -7.01
N TYR A 410 17.85 4.67 -6.46
CA TYR A 410 16.61 4.13 -7.03
C TYR A 410 15.36 4.72 -6.38
N SER A 411 15.46 5.19 -5.14
CA SER A 411 14.35 5.78 -4.39
C SER A 411 14.84 6.94 -3.53
N PHE A 412 14.22 8.10 -3.71
CA PHE A 412 14.52 9.31 -2.94
C PHE A 412 13.23 9.84 -2.30
N ARG A 413 13.25 10.00 -0.98
CA ARG A 413 12.17 10.59 -0.20
C ARG A 413 12.73 11.74 0.62
N LEU A 414 12.15 12.90 0.44
CA LEU A 414 12.43 14.11 1.21
C LEU A 414 11.12 14.63 1.78
N ILE A 415 11.09 14.84 3.10
CA ILE A 415 10.00 15.51 3.79
C ILE A 415 10.59 16.70 4.52
N LEU A 416 10.08 17.90 4.25
CA LEU A 416 10.45 19.12 4.96
C LEU A 416 9.49 19.35 6.13
N ILE A 417 10.02 19.39 7.34
CA ILE A 417 9.24 19.55 8.58
C ILE A 417 8.98 21.04 8.83
N GLU A 418 7.76 21.39 9.22
CA GLU A 418 7.33 22.75 9.53
C GLU A 418 7.84 23.20 10.92
N LYS A 419 9.08 23.74 10.99
CA LYS A 419 9.62 24.33 12.23
C LYS A 419 9.96 25.83 12.14
N GLN A 420 9.98 26.44 10.95
CA GLN A 420 10.40 27.85 10.78
C GLN A 420 9.47 28.63 9.84
N GLU A 421 9.17 29.88 10.21
CA GLU A 421 8.31 30.81 9.45
C GLU A 421 8.98 31.39 8.19
N THR A 422 10.32 31.28 8.04
CA THR A 422 11.04 31.86 6.88
C THR A 422 12.21 30.98 6.43
N ILE A 423 11.97 30.11 5.45
CA ILE A 423 13.06 29.46 4.70
C ILE A 423 13.47 30.40 3.56
N ALA A 424 14.69 30.93 3.63
CA ALA A 424 15.18 32.01 2.77
C ALA A 424 15.46 31.62 1.29
N ASN A 425 15.27 30.35 0.90
CA ASN A 425 15.82 29.79 -0.35
C ASN A 425 14.79 29.14 -1.29
N PHE A 426 13.51 29.45 -1.15
CA PHE A 426 12.49 29.04 -2.13
C PHE A 426 12.44 29.98 -3.33
N PRO A 427 12.14 29.47 -4.54
CA PRO A 427 11.72 28.10 -4.86
C PRO A 427 12.87 27.09 -5.10
N LEU A 428 12.60 25.79 -4.96
CA LEU A 428 13.54 24.67 -5.11
C LEU A 428 13.63 24.09 -6.53
N ASP A 429 13.06 24.77 -7.53
CA ASP A 429 12.86 24.25 -8.89
C ASP A 429 14.17 23.76 -9.55
N ASN A 430 15.25 24.53 -9.41
CA ASN A 430 16.54 24.23 -10.04
C ASN A 430 17.25 23.04 -9.37
N GLY A 431 17.13 22.93 -8.06
CA GLY A 431 17.66 21.82 -7.27
C GLY A 431 16.96 20.52 -7.62
N VAL A 432 15.63 20.53 -7.71
CA VAL A 432 14.84 19.37 -8.15
C VAL A 432 15.20 18.96 -9.57
N ARG A 433 15.35 19.94 -10.49
CA ARG A 433 15.81 19.67 -11.85
C ARG A 433 17.17 18.97 -11.87
N SER A 434 18.16 19.49 -11.16
CA SER A 434 19.51 18.95 -11.10
C SER A 434 19.56 17.56 -10.46
N LEU A 435 18.79 17.35 -9.39
CA LEU A 435 18.59 16.05 -8.76
C LEU A 435 18.12 15.01 -9.78
N LEU A 436 17.05 15.31 -10.51
CA LEU A 436 16.43 14.37 -11.45
C LEU A 436 17.31 14.10 -12.68
N MET A 437 17.98 15.12 -13.21
CA MET A 437 18.96 14.94 -14.29
C MET A 437 20.15 14.09 -13.84
N GLY A 438 20.57 14.23 -12.58
CA GLY A 438 21.70 13.50 -12.00
C GLY A 438 21.40 12.04 -11.67
N CYS A 439 20.23 11.76 -11.08
CA CYS A 439 19.82 10.45 -10.60
C CYS A 439 18.96 9.68 -11.62
N ASN A 440 19.55 9.30 -12.74
CA ASN A 440 18.85 8.67 -13.88
C ASN A 440 18.33 7.22 -13.66
N LYS A 441 18.58 6.65 -12.48
CA LYS A 441 18.07 5.33 -12.04
C LYS A 441 16.85 5.42 -11.14
N LEU A 442 16.38 6.63 -10.84
CA LEU A 442 15.28 6.83 -9.92
C LEU A 442 14.00 6.18 -10.45
N THR A 443 13.40 5.36 -9.60
CA THR A 443 12.12 4.66 -9.83
C THR A 443 11.03 5.12 -8.87
N GLY A 444 11.42 5.76 -7.75
CA GLY A 444 10.54 6.29 -6.72
C GLY A 444 10.97 7.67 -6.26
N LEU A 445 10.02 8.60 -6.18
CA LEU A 445 10.26 9.96 -5.72
C LEU A 445 9.21 10.37 -4.69
N THR A 446 9.63 10.90 -3.55
CA THR A 446 8.75 11.61 -2.61
C THR A 446 9.32 12.98 -2.35
N LEU A 447 8.53 14.02 -2.60
CA LEU A 447 8.83 15.40 -2.23
C LEU A 447 7.63 15.92 -1.46
N TYR A 448 7.75 15.99 -0.14
CA TYR A 448 6.75 16.59 0.72
C TYR A 448 7.33 17.89 1.27
N LEU A 449 6.88 19.01 0.71
CA LEU A 449 7.49 20.33 0.95
C LEU A 449 6.51 21.24 1.70
N GLN A 450 6.86 22.51 1.82
CA GLN A 450 5.97 23.56 2.28
C GLN A 450 5.28 24.27 1.09
N PRO A 451 4.11 24.90 1.30
CA PRO A 451 3.48 25.73 0.28
C PRO A 451 4.46 26.77 -0.30
N GLY A 452 4.52 26.88 -1.63
CA GLY A 452 5.43 27.81 -2.32
C GLY A 452 6.86 27.31 -2.51
N ALA A 453 7.23 26.13 -1.98
CA ALA A 453 8.57 25.58 -2.14
C ALA A 453 8.87 25.08 -3.56
N LEU A 454 7.86 24.69 -4.32
CA LEU A 454 8.00 24.21 -5.70
C LEU A 454 6.92 24.82 -6.59
N THR A 455 7.34 25.53 -7.63
CA THR A 455 6.44 26.23 -8.56
C THR A 455 5.87 25.26 -9.61
N ASP A 456 4.96 25.76 -10.45
CA ASP A 456 4.49 25.04 -11.64
C ASP A 456 5.66 24.68 -12.59
N VAL A 457 6.70 25.53 -12.65
CA VAL A 457 7.91 25.25 -13.45
C VAL A 457 8.71 24.10 -12.86
N GLY A 458 8.93 24.10 -11.54
CA GLY A 458 9.57 22.97 -10.85
C GLY A 458 8.81 21.67 -11.03
N LEU A 459 7.48 21.72 -10.96
CA LEU A 459 6.62 20.57 -11.19
C LEU A 459 6.68 20.06 -12.65
N SER A 460 6.79 20.96 -13.63
CA SER A 460 7.04 20.58 -15.04
C SER A 460 8.39 19.88 -15.23
N TYR A 461 9.43 20.28 -14.49
CA TYR A 461 10.73 19.62 -14.51
C TYR A 461 10.65 18.20 -13.98
N ILE A 462 9.81 17.95 -12.96
CA ILE A 462 9.57 16.58 -12.50
C ILE A 462 9.02 15.75 -13.66
N GLY A 463 7.96 16.22 -14.34
CA GLY A 463 7.40 15.54 -15.51
C GLY A 463 8.46 15.21 -16.57
N LYS A 464 9.29 16.19 -16.92
CA LYS A 464 10.28 16.09 -18.00
C LYS A 464 11.49 15.20 -17.68
N TYR A 465 12.02 15.26 -16.45
CA TYR A 465 13.31 14.64 -16.10
C TYR A 465 13.18 13.33 -15.32
N SER A 466 11.97 12.81 -15.10
CA SER A 466 11.76 11.55 -14.39
C SER A 466 11.07 10.43 -15.20
N PRO A 467 11.55 10.08 -16.42
CA PRO A 467 10.83 9.17 -17.32
C PRO A 467 10.75 7.72 -16.81
N LYS A 468 11.61 7.31 -15.86
CA LYS A 468 11.66 5.96 -15.28
C LYS A 468 10.91 5.83 -13.96
N VAL A 469 10.46 6.94 -13.37
CA VAL A 469 9.79 6.91 -12.07
C VAL A 469 8.42 6.26 -12.22
N ARG A 470 8.14 5.29 -11.35
CA ARG A 470 6.93 4.47 -11.36
C ARG A 470 5.96 4.86 -10.24
N TRP A 471 6.47 5.41 -9.14
CA TRP A 471 5.65 5.88 -8.03
C TRP A 471 6.13 7.23 -7.54
N MET A 472 5.18 8.12 -7.24
CA MET A 472 5.44 9.45 -6.69
C MET A 472 4.53 9.77 -5.52
N LEU A 473 5.07 10.46 -4.51
CA LEU A 473 4.30 11.18 -3.50
C LEU A 473 4.73 12.64 -3.50
N LEU A 474 3.81 13.54 -3.84
CA LEU A 474 4.06 14.96 -3.86
C LEU A 474 3.16 15.67 -2.84
N GLY A 475 3.78 16.42 -1.94
CA GLY A 475 3.11 17.21 -0.91
C GLY A 475 3.36 18.69 -1.10
N PHE A 476 2.31 19.50 -1.08
CA PHE A 476 2.37 20.97 -1.20
C PHE A 476 3.20 21.48 -2.39
N VAL A 477 3.03 20.84 -3.56
CA VAL A 477 3.71 21.23 -4.80
C VAL A 477 2.78 21.97 -5.75
N GLY A 478 3.37 22.85 -6.58
CA GLY A 478 2.64 23.61 -7.59
C GLY A 478 1.91 24.82 -7.02
N GLU A 479 1.52 25.71 -7.93
CA GLU A 479 0.80 26.95 -7.65
C GLU A 479 -0.58 26.98 -8.30
N SER A 480 -0.76 26.22 -9.40
CA SER A 480 -2.02 26.17 -10.13
C SER A 480 -2.26 24.83 -10.82
N ASP A 481 -3.45 24.67 -11.40
CA ASP A 481 -3.81 23.54 -12.26
C ASP A 481 -2.85 23.38 -13.45
N ASN A 482 -2.20 24.46 -13.91
CA ASN A 482 -1.25 24.37 -15.01
C ASN A 482 -0.03 23.49 -14.63
N GLY A 483 0.41 23.52 -13.38
CA GLY A 483 1.53 22.70 -12.91
C GLY A 483 1.30 21.21 -13.09
N ILE A 484 0.14 20.67 -12.66
CA ILE A 484 -0.18 19.24 -12.82
C ILE A 484 -0.43 18.85 -14.29
N LEU A 485 -0.94 19.79 -15.09
CA LEU A 485 -1.17 19.59 -16.53
C LEU A 485 0.14 19.56 -17.34
N GLU A 486 1.14 20.34 -16.96
CA GLU A 486 2.50 20.27 -17.54
C GLU A 486 3.24 19.02 -17.06
N PHE A 487 3.17 18.70 -15.77
CA PHE A 487 3.73 17.49 -15.19
C PHE A 487 3.26 16.22 -15.89
N SER A 488 1.97 16.16 -16.24
CA SER A 488 1.36 14.99 -16.87
C SER A 488 1.70 14.79 -18.35
N ARG A 489 2.48 15.68 -18.98
CA ARG A 489 2.84 15.57 -20.41
C ARG A 489 3.85 14.47 -20.71
N ASP A 490 4.92 14.39 -19.93
CA ASP A 490 6.15 13.65 -20.29
C ASP A 490 6.49 12.47 -19.34
N LEU A 491 5.47 11.79 -18.80
CA LEU A 491 5.65 10.69 -17.82
C LEU A 491 5.14 9.33 -18.33
N PRO A 492 5.95 8.60 -19.11
CA PRO A 492 5.54 7.34 -19.72
C PRO A 492 5.46 6.17 -18.72
N SER A 493 6.16 6.23 -17.58
CA SER A 493 6.31 5.08 -16.66
C SER A 493 5.55 5.20 -15.34
N LEU A 494 4.94 6.35 -15.05
CA LEU A 494 4.30 6.60 -13.75
C LEU A 494 3.06 5.70 -13.61
N ARG A 495 3.03 4.87 -12.56
CA ARG A 495 1.95 3.92 -12.26
C ARG A 495 1.12 4.36 -11.06
N LYS A 496 1.77 4.96 -10.06
CA LYS A 496 1.14 5.38 -8.82
C LYS A 496 1.47 6.83 -8.50
N LEU A 497 0.46 7.65 -8.26
CA LEU A 497 0.60 9.04 -7.87
C LEU A 497 -0.16 9.30 -6.57
N GLU A 498 0.53 9.81 -5.57
CA GLU A 498 -0.04 10.23 -4.28
C GLU A 498 0.16 11.75 -4.14
N LEU A 499 -0.91 12.50 -3.91
CA LEU A 499 -0.89 13.97 -3.78
C LEU A 499 -1.50 14.39 -2.44
N ARG A 500 -0.86 15.32 -1.73
CA ARG A 500 -1.41 15.86 -0.47
C ARG A 500 -1.19 17.36 -0.37
N GLY A 501 -2.22 18.09 0.05
CA GLY A 501 -2.11 19.53 0.30
C GLY A 501 -1.74 20.35 -0.94
N CYS A 502 -2.09 19.87 -2.14
CA CYS A 502 -1.82 20.57 -3.39
C CYS A 502 -3.02 21.42 -3.81
N CYS A 503 -2.79 22.53 -4.50
CA CYS A 503 -3.83 23.48 -4.92
C CYS A 503 -4.62 23.05 -6.18
N PHE A 504 -4.52 21.78 -6.59
CA PHE A 504 -5.11 21.31 -7.83
C PHE A 504 -6.63 21.11 -7.70
N SER A 505 -7.35 21.49 -8.74
CA SER A 505 -8.77 21.22 -8.84
C SER A 505 -9.04 19.76 -9.18
N GLU A 506 -10.22 19.29 -8.77
CA GLU A 506 -10.75 17.98 -9.10
C GLU A 506 -10.68 17.69 -10.63
N GLY A 507 -10.91 18.70 -11.46
CA GLY A 507 -10.88 18.57 -12.92
C GLY A 507 -9.49 18.43 -13.49
N ALA A 508 -8.52 19.18 -12.96
CA ALA A 508 -7.12 19.05 -13.36
C ALA A 508 -6.56 17.66 -13.01
N LEU A 509 -6.99 17.07 -11.89
CA LEU A 509 -6.65 15.69 -11.52
C LEU A 509 -7.24 14.67 -12.52
N GLY A 510 -8.50 14.86 -12.92
CA GLY A 510 -9.14 14.04 -13.96
C GLY A 510 -8.42 14.13 -15.31
N ASP A 511 -8.07 15.34 -15.75
CA ASP A 511 -7.32 15.57 -16.99
C ASP A 511 -5.90 14.99 -16.92
N ALA A 512 -5.24 15.05 -15.76
CA ALA A 512 -3.93 14.42 -15.55
C ALA A 512 -4.00 12.89 -15.69
N ILE A 513 -5.05 12.23 -15.16
CA ILE A 513 -5.28 10.79 -15.36
C ILE A 513 -5.39 10.45 -16.85
N LEU A 514 -6.08 11.30 -17.62
CA LEU A 514 -6.23 11.09 -19.05
C LEU A 514 -4.89 11.19 -19.80
N ARG A 515 -4.05 12.16 -19.43
CA ARG A 515 -2.73 12.40 -20.04
C ARG A 515 -1.68 11.37 -19.65
N LEU A 516 -1.75 10.80 -18.46
CA LEU A 516 -0.78 9.80 -17.97
C LEU A 516 -1.11 8.39 -18.50
N PRO A 517 -0.34 7.80 -19.43
CA PRO A 517 -0.70 6.56 -20.10
C PRO A 517 -0.60 5.34 -19.18
N SER A 518 0.44 5.30 -18.34
CA SER A 518 0.78 4.16 -17.49
C SER A 518 0.18 4.22 -16.09
N LEU A 519 -0.54 5.29 -15.76
CA LEU A 519 -1.12 5.44 -14.43
C LEU A 519 -2.14 4.32 -14.17
N ARG A 520 -2.12 3.79 -12.95
CA ARG A 520 -2.99 2.72 -12.47
C ARG A 520 -3.64 3.06 -11.14
N CYS A 521 -3.05 3.96 -10.36
CA CYS A 521 -3.59 4.41 -9.09
C CYS A 521 -3.24 5.89 -8.85
N LEU A 522 -4.25 6.65 -8.43
CA LEU A 522 -4.14 8.02 -7.95
C LEU A 522 -4.79 8.08 -6.56
N TRP A 523 -4.07 8.62 -5.58
CA TRP A 523 -4.66 9.07 -4.32
C TRP A 523 -4.37 10.57 -4.15
N ALA A 524 -5.38 11.36 -3.79
CA ALA A 524 -5.23 12.78 -3.55
C ALA A 524 -5.99 13.20 -2.28
N GLN A 525 -5.38 14.01 -1.41
CA GLN A 525 -6.03 14.61 -0.25
C GLN A 525 -5.87 16.13 -0.25
N GLY A 526 -6.96 16.85 -0.01
CA GLY A 526 -6.96 18.31 0.08
C GLY A 526 -6.82 18.99 -1.28
N TYR A 527 -7.69 18.62 -2.22
CA TYR A 527 -7.84 19.22 -3.55
C TYR A 527 -8.99 20.25 -3.56
N THR A 528 -9.06 21.08 -4.61
CA THR A 528 -10.15 22.05 -4.78
C THR A 528 -11.38 21.41 -5.44
N GLU A 529 -12.52 21.39 -4.75
CA GLU A 529 -13.78 20.83 -5.26
C GLU A 529 -14.41 21.72 -6.36
N SER A 530 -14.03 21.49 -7.61
CA SER A 530 -14.58 22.23 -8.76
C SER A 530 -15.87 21.61 -9.34
N GLY A 531 -16.29 20.42 -8.88
CA GLY A 531 -17.45 19.70 -9.45
C GLY A 531 -17.17 19.20 -10.86
N ALA A 532 -15.96 18.68 -11.04
CA ALA A 532 -15.39 18.38 -12.35
C ALA A 532 -16.00 17.15 -12.98
N ASP A 533 -15.99 17.12 -14.32
CA ASP A 533 -16.68 16.10 -15.12
C ASP A 533 -15.94 14.75 -15.16
N TRP A 534 -15.98 13.97 -14.06
CA TRP A 534 -15.40 12.61 -14.02
C TRP A 534 -16.05 11.65 -15.02
N ASP A 535 -17.21 11.99 -15.59
CA ASP A 535 -17.79 11.23 -16.69
C ASP A 535 -16.80 11.12 -17.84
N LYS A 536 -16.06 12.20 -18.16
CA LYS A 536 -15.05 12.18 -19.23
C LYS A 536 -13.94 11.18 -18.95
N VAL A 537 -13.56 11.03 -17.69
CA VAL A 537 -12.54 10.05 -17.27
C VAL A 537 -13.08 8.65 -17.46
N HIS A 538 -14.29 8.36 -16.99
CA HIS A 538 -14.89 7.03 -17.08
C HIS A 538 -15.36 6.67 -18.51
N GLU A 539 -15.69 7.66 -19.34
CA GLU A 539 -15.99 7.46 -20.77
C GLU A 539 -14.73 7.03 -21.53
N LYS A 540 -13.61 7.74 -21.31
CA LYS A 540 -12.34 7.44 -21.98
C LYS A 540 -11.58 6.27 -21.35
N ARG A 541 -11.83 6.00 -20.07
CA ARG A 541 -11.16 4.95 -19.29
C ARG A 541 -12.17 4.19 -18.41
N PRO A 542 -13.05 3.36 -19.00
CA PRO A 542 -14.19 2.73 -18.30
C PRO A 542 -13.82 1.72 -17.22
N LYS A 543 -12.57 1.27 -17.17
CA LYS A 543 -12.04 0.34 -16.16
C LYS A 543 -11.46 1.06 -14.93
N TRP A 544 -11.54 2.38 -14.88
CA TRP A 544 -11.18 3.13 -13.67
C TRP A 544 -12.36 3.15 -12.70
N ILE A 545 -12.06 2.84 -11.45
CA ILE A 545 -12.97 3.01 -10.32
C ILE A 545 -12.50 4.25 -9.56
N THR A 546 -13.44 5.12 -9.21
CA THR A 546 -13.17 6.32 -8.42
C THR A 546 -13.97 6.27 -7.13
N GLU A 547 -13.30 6.49 -6.01
CA GLU A 547 -13.86 6.53 -4.65
C GLU A 547 -13.56 7.88 -4.02
N PHE A 548 -14.57 8.44 -3.35
CA PHE A 548 -14.44 9.68 -2.60
C PHE A 548 -14.54 9.39 -1.10
N ILE A 549 -13.65 9.99 -0.31
CA ILE A 549 -13.74 10.01 1.15
C ILE A 549 -14.03 11.46 1.53
N PRO A 550 -15.28 11.80 1.91
CA PRO A 550 -15.65 13.15 2.26
C PRO A 550 -14.83 13.71 3.42
N ALA A 551 -14.74 15.05 3.50
CA ALA A 551 -14.14 15.68 4.66
C ALA A 551 -14.93 15.34 5.93
N THR A 552 -14.22 15.00 7.00
CA THR A 552 -14.81 14.70 8.31
C THR A 552 -14.20 15.60 9.37
N GLN A 553 -14.99 15.97 10.36
CA GLN A 553 -14.49 16.60 11.58
C GLN A 553 -14.53 15.53 12.67
N VAL A 554 -13.36 15.17 13.20
CA VAL A 554 -13.25 14.25 14.33
C VAL A 554 -12.93 15.09 15.54
N VAL A 555 -13.73 14.94 16.60
CA VAL A 555 -13.42 15.52 17.91
C VAL A 555 -12.52 14.53 18.62
N VAL A 556 -11.30 14.95 18.92
CA VAL A 556 -10.34 14.17 19.70
C VAL A 556 -10.06 14.94 20.99
N PRO A 557 -10.28 14.36 22.17
CA PRO A 557 -9.87 15.00 23.41
C PRO A 557 -8.33 15.11 23.42
N ASN A 558 -7.80 16.30 23.68
CA ASN A 558 -6.37 16.49 23.92
C ASN A 558 -5.94 15.80 25.23
N GLU A 559 -4.64 15.80 25.51
CA GLU A 559 -4.07 15.26 26.75
C GLU A 559 -4.65 15.90 28.03
N ASN A 560 -5.25 17.09 27.90
CA ASN A 560 -5.91 17.82 28.98
C ASN A 560 -7.43 17.57 29.06
N GLY A 561 -7.98 16.71 28.20
CA GLY A 561 -9.41 16.38 28.14
C GLY A 561 -10.30 17.39 27.41
N GLU A 562 -9.72 18.34 26.67
CA GLU A 562 -10.45 19.32 25.85
C GLU A 562 -10.68 18.81 24.43
N ASP A 563 -11.88 19.02 23.90
CA ASP A 563 -12.27 18.63 22.55
C ASP A 563 -11.51 19.44 21.47
N VAL A 564 -10.56 18.79 20.78
CA VAL A 564 -9.88 19.35 19.61
C VAL A 564 -10.56 18.86 18.33
N PHE A 565 -10.95 19.80 17.47
CA PHE A 565 -11.51 19.50 16.15
C PHE A 565 -10.39 19.22 15.15
N ILE A 566 -10.24 17.97 14.74
CA ILE A 566 -9.37 17.57 13.65
C ILE A 566 -10.19 17.54 12.35
N GLU A 567 -9.94 18.51 11.46
CA GLU A 567 -10.54 18.53 10.13
C GLU A 567 -9.74 17.64 9.17
N ASN A 568 -10.30 16.49 8.83
CA ASN A 568 -9.78 15.64 7.77
C ASN A 568 -10.27 16.17 6.42
N LYS A 569 -9.34 16.60 5.57
CA LYS A 569 -9.64 17.05 4.21
C LYS A 569 -10.18 15.91 3.35
N ALA A 570 -11.06 16.24 2.41
CA ALA A 570 -11.61 15.31 1.43
C ALA A 570 -10.51 14.61 0.62
N GLN A 571 -10.78 13.37 0.21
CA GLN A 571 -9.85 12.52 -0.50
C GLN A 571 -10.49 11.88 -1.74
N ILE A 572 -9.68 11.67 -2.76
CA ILE A 572 -10.00 10.89 -3.95
C ILE A 572 -9.05 9.70 -4.01
N LEU A 573 -9.60 8.52 -4.24
CA LEU A 573 -8.86 7.33 -4.62
C LEU A 573 -9.41 6.83 -5.96
N ALA A 574 -8.60 6.93 -7.01
CA ALA A 574 -8.95 6.42 -8.33
C ALA A 574 -7.96 5.32 -8.73
N TYR A 575 -8.46 4.18 -9.19
CA TYR A 575 -7.61 3.05 -9.56
C TYR A 575 -8.19 2.25 -10.71
N TYR A 576 -7.30 1.62 -11.48
CA TYR A 576 -7.68 0.73 -12.56
C TYR A 576 -8.05 -0.65 -12.00
N SER A 577 -9.18 -1.20 -12.43
CA SER A 577 -9.61 -2.56 -12.06
C SER A 577 -10.14 -3.36 -13.25
N LEU A 578 -9.86 -4.65 -13.23
CA LEU A 578 -10.48 -5.66 -14.10
C LEU A 578 -11.73 -6.28 -13.46
N ALA A 579 -11.97 -5.98 -12.18
CA ALA A 579 -13.20 -6.31 -11.49
C ALA A 579 -14.19 -5.15 -11.65
N ASP A 580 -15.47 -5.48 -11.50
CA ASP A 580 -16.49 -4.44 -11.32
C ASP A 580 -16.28 -3.70 -9.99
N GLN A 581 -17.07 -2.66 -9.79
CA GLN A 581 -17.06 -1.89 -8.56
C GLN A 581 -17.23 -2.80 -7.33
N ARG A 582 -16.38 -2.61 -6.32
CA ARG A 582 -16.42 -3.38 -5.07
C ARG A 582 -17.77 -3.23 -4.36
N THR A 583 -18.14 -4.20 -3.53
CA THR A 583 -19.48 -4.25 -2.91
C THR A 583 -19.46 -3.98 -1.40
N ASP A 584 -18.28 -3.82 -0.82
CA ASP A 584 -18.01 -3.77 0.61
C ASP A 584 -17.60 -2.36 1.06
N PHE A 585 -18.18 -1.31 0.46
CA PHE A 585 -17.92 0.07 0.88
C PHE A 585 -18.45 0.33 2.29
N PRO A 586 -17.66 0.95 3.19
CA PRO A 586 -18.21 1.52 4.41
C PRO A 586 -19.03 2.78 4.10
N SER A 587 -19.83 3.24 5.08
CA SER A 587 -20.64 4.46 4.95
C SER A 587 -19.82 5.74 4.73
N THR A 588 -18.53 5.71 5.08
CA THR A 588 -17.58 6.82 4.95
C THR A 588 -16.95 6.93 3.56
N VAL A 589 -17.12 5.91 2.71
CA VAL A 589 -16.57 5.89 1.35
C VAL A 589 -17.72 5.96 0.35
N VAL A 590 -17.63 6.94 -0.55
CA VAL A 590 -18.66 7.19 -1.54
C VAL A 590 -18.14 6.83 -2.93
N PRO A 591 -18.62 5.73 -3.54
CA PRO A 591 -18.24 5.39 -4.90
C PRO A 591 -18.70 6.45 -5.90
N PHE A 592 -17.91 6.69 -6.95
CA PHE A 592 -18.39 7.37 -8.13
C PHE A 592 -19.39 6.46 -8.86
N ILE A 593 -20.62 6.92 -8.95
CA ILE A 593 -21.67 6.33 -9.79
C ILE A 593 -22.21 7.49 -10.63
N PRO A 594 -22.08 7.45 -11.96
CA PRO A 594 -22.57 8.53 -12.82
C PRO A 594 -24.09 8.64 -12.70
N LYS A 595 -24.55 9.59 -11.90
CA LYS A 595 -25.95 9.91 -11.67
C LYS A 595 -26.28 11.24 -12.34
N LYS A 596 -27.27 11.29 -13.22
CA LYS A 596 -27.65 12.52 -13.90
C LYS A 596 -28.66 13.31 -13.06
N CYS A 597 -28.44 14.62 -12.96
CA CYS A 597 -29.39 15.53 -12.33
C CYS A 597 -30.65 15.57 -13.16
N LYS A 598 -31.82 15.32 -12.57
CA LYS A 598 -33.09 15.46 -13.31
C LYS A 598 -33.37 16.89 -13.77
N ALA A 599 -32.88 17.91 -13.04
CA ALA A 599 -33.16 19.32 -13.33
C ALA A 599 -32.24 19.97 -14.37
N CYS A 600 -30.96 19.57 -14.45
CA CYS A 600 -30.01 20.15 -15.41
C CYS A 600 -29.35 19.15 -16.34
N GLU A 601 -29.69 17.86 -16.19
CA GLU A 601 -29.19 16.71 -16.98
C GLU A 601 -27.68 16.47 -16.91
N LYS A 602 -26.93 17.32 -16.21
CA LYS A 602 -25.51 17.14 -15.89
C LYS A 602 -25.33 16.16 -14.75
N THR A 603 -24.19 15.49 -14.70
CA THR A 603 -23.88 14.54 -13.65
C THR A 603 -23.74 15.19 -12.29
N VAL A 604 -24.33 14.55 -11.29
CA VAL A 604 -24.36 14.96 -9.89
C VAL A 604 -23.32 14.18 -9.13
N TYR A 605 -22.26 14.88 -8.75
CA TYR A 605 -21.21 14.35 -7.89
C TYR A 605 -21.77 14.01 -6.50
N PRO A 606 -21.33 12.91 -5.87
CA PRO A 606 -21.91 12.46 -4.61
C PRO A 606 -21.90 13.52 -3.48
N VAL A 607 -20.85 14.35 -3.42
CA VAL A 607 -20.75 15.47 -2.46
C VAL A 607 -21.85 16.53 -2.66
N LYS A 608 -22.26 16.73 -3.93
CA LYS A 608 -23.30 17.67 -4.35
C LYS A 608 -24.65 16.97 -4.59
N LEU A 609 -24.75 15.67 -4.30
CA LEU A 609 -25.95 14.87 -4.53
C LEU A 609 -27.01 15.13 -3.46
N LEU A 610 -28.24 15.30 -3.92
CA LEU A 610 -29.44 15.30 -3.13
C LEU A 610 -30.46 14.41 -3.84
N SER A 611 -30.84 13.31 -3.19
CA SER A 611 -31.84 12.37 -3.70
C SER A 611 -33.18 12.66 -3.03
N ALA A 612 -34.22 12.92 -3.84
CA ALA A 612 -35.58 13.20 -3.41
C ALA A 612 -36.55 12.32 -4.22
N ASP A 613 -37.39 11.54 -3.55
CA ASP A 613 -38.32 10.57 -4.16
C ASP A 613 -37.66 9.59 -5.15
N GLY A 614 -36.43 9.18 -4.87
CA GLY A 614 -35.64 8.30 -5.76
C GLY A 614 -35.06 9.00 -7.00
N VAL A 615 -35.19 10.34 -7.10
CA VAL A 615 -34.65 11.16 -8.19
C VAL A 615 -33.47 12.01 -7.68
N ASP A 616 -32.39 12.03 -8.47
CA ASP A 616 -31.14 12.67 -8.11
C ASP A 616 -31.04 14.12 -8.64
N TYR A 617 -30.65 15.05 -7.77
CA TYR A 617 -30.45 16.46 -8.08
C TYR A 617 -29.13 16.99 -7.50
N HIS A 618 -28.52 18.00 -8.15
CA HIS A 618 -27.52 18.79 -7.43
C HIS A 618 -28.19 19.55 -6.27
N LYS A 619 -27.50 19.69 -5.14
CA LYS A 619 -27.91 20.58 -4.03
C LYS A 619 -28.27 21.99 -4.52
N SER A 620 -27.53 22.50 -5.51
CA SER A 620 -27.77 23.80 -6.15
C SER A 620 -28.94 23.82 -7.15
N CYS A 621 -29.29 22.67 -7.72
CA CYS A 621 -30.39 22.50 -8.67
C CYS A 621 -31.72 22.15 -7.98
N PHE A 622 -31.68 21.83 -6.68
CA PHE A 622 -32.87 21.57 -5.88
C PHE A 622 -33.59 22.88 -5.53
N LYS A 623 -34.30 23.42 -6.52
CA LYS A 623 -34.94 24.73 -6.48
C LYS A 623 -36.39 24.65 -6.97
N CYS A 624 -37.23 25.54 -6.47
CA CYS A 624 -38.60 25.66 -6.94
C CYS A 624 -38.60 26.11 -8.41
N SER A 625 -39.36 25.40 -9.26
CA SER A 625 -39.46 25.73 -10.69
C SER A 625 -40.00 27.14 -10.93
N HIS A 626 -40.91 27.61 -10.05
CA HIS A 626 -41.59 28.90 -10.16
C HIS A 626 -40.74 30.09 -9.67
N CYS A 627 -40.32 30.10 -8.40
CA CYS A 627 -39.54 31.23 -7.85
C CYS A 627 -38.03 31.05 -7.87
N LYS A 628 -37.51 29.92 -8.32
CA LYS A 628 -36.08 29.55 -8.28
C LYS A 628 -35.45 29.57 -6.88
N GLY A 629 -36.25 29.67 -5.82
CA GLY A 629 -35.77 29.58 -4.44
C GLY A 629 -35.25 28.19 -4.10
N THR A 630 -34.14 28.12 -3.36
CA THR A 630 -33.51 26.86 -2.92
C THR A 630 -34.42 26.11 -1.95
N LEU A 631 -34.67 24.84 -2.28
CA LEU A 631 -35.50 23.92 -1.48
C LEU A 631 -34.61 23.09 -0.55
N LYS A 632 -35.22 22.53 0.48
CA LYS A 632 -34.65 21.55 1.41
C LYS A 632 -35.51 20.29 1.38
N LEU A 633 -34.95 19.15 1.75
CA LEU A 633 -35.68 17.87 1.86
C LEU A 633 -36.94 17.96 2.73
N SER A 634 -37.00 18.92 3.66
CA SER A 634 -38.14 19.13 4.55
C SER A 634 -39.26 20.04 4.01
N ASN A 635 -39.06 20.77 2.90
CA ASN A 635 -39.98 21.82 2.45
C ASN A 635 -40.30 21.82 0.95
N TYR A 636 -39.96 20.75 0.25
CA TYR A 636 -40.26 20.59 -1.17
C TYR A 636 -41.54 19.79 -1.36
N LEU A 637 -42.22 20.06 -2.47
CA LEU A 637 -43.28 19.22 -3.01
C LEU A 637 -42.95 18.94 -4.48
N SER A 638 -43.23 17.72 -4.93
CA SER A 638 -42.96 17.27 -6.30
C SER A 638 -44.27 16.91 -6.99
N MET A 639 -44.48 17.40 -8.20
CA MET A 639 -45.59 16.98 -9.07
C MET A 639 -45.00 16.52 -10.40
N GLU A 640 -45.22 15.26 -10.78
CA GLU A 640 -44.67 14.66 -12.00
C GLU A 640 -43.14 14.83 -12.17
N GLY A 641 -42.40 14.93 -11.06
CA GLY A 641 -40.95 15.14 -11.06
C GLY A 641 -40.52 16.61 -11.18
N VAL A 642 -41.44 17.58 -11.11
CA VAL A 642 -41.15 19.01 -11.05
C VAL A 642 -41.24 19.52 -9.61
N LEU A 643 -40.19 20.20 -9.16
CA LEU A 643 -40.04 20.67 -7.78
C LEU A 643 -40.70 22.03 -7.54
N TYR A 644 -41.49 22.15 -6.47
CA TYR A 644 -42.14 23.37 -6.04
C TYR A 644 -41.92 23.62 -4.55
N CYS A 645 -41.87 24.90 -4.13
CA CYS A 645 -42.04 25.23 -2.72
C CYS A 645 -43.53 25.13 -2.37
N LYS A 646 -43.82 24.89 -1.09
CA LYS A 646 -45.19 24.72 -0.59
C LYS A 646 -46.19 25.80 -1.10
N PRO A 647 -45.89 27.11 -1.06
CA PRO A 647 -46.81 28.13 -1.57
C PRO A 647 -47.11 28.01 -3.06
N HIS A 648 -46.09 27.75 -3.89
CA HIS A 648 -46.29 27.64 -5.34
C HIS A 648 -46.95 26.31 -5.74
N PHE A 649 -46.71 25.24 -4.99
CA PHE A 649 -47.43 23.99 -5.19
C PHE A 649 -48.91 24.16 -4.88
N GLU A 650 -49.26 24.80 -3.77
CA GLU A 650 -50.65 25.07 -3.38
C GLU A 650 -51.35 26.01 -4.36
N GLN A 651 -50.64 26.97 -4.94
CA GLN A 651 -51.17 27.85 -5.97
C GLN A 651 -51.46 27.09 -7.28
N LEU A 652 -50.52 26.27 -7.75
CA LEU A 652 -50.72 25.42 -8.92
C LEU A 652 -51.87 24.43 -8.70
N PHE A 653 -51.95 23.85 -7.51
CA PHE A 653 -53.03 22.93 -7.14
C PHE A 653 -54.41 23.58 -7.22
N LYS A 654 -54.52 24.88 -6.89
CA LYS A 654 -55.76 25.66 -7.01
C LYS A 654 -56.10 26.02 -8.46
N GLU A 655 -55.10 26.17 -9.33
CA GLU A 655 -55.27 26.54 -10.75
C GLU A 655 -55.57 25.33 -11.65
N THR A 656 -55.04 24.13 -11.37
CA THR A 656 -55.15 22.96 -12.28
C THR A 656 -56.33 22.04 -12.00
N GLY A 657 -57.15 22.29 -10.98
CA GLY A 657 -58.49 21.68 -10.82
C GLY A 657 -58.63 20.20 -11.21
N SER A 658 -58.00 19.29 -10.46
CA SER A 658 -58.12 17.80 -10.45
C SER A 658 -56.92 17.02 -10.98
N LEU A 659 -56.47 16.04 -10.19
CA LEU A 659 -55.71 14.87 -10.66
C LEU A 659 -56.18 13.63 -9.88
N SER A 660 -56.79 12.70 -10.60
CA SER A 660 -56.96 11.32 -10.15
C SER A 660 -55.66 10.55 -10.39
N LYS A 661 -54.89 10.29 -9.32
CA LYS A 661 -54.16 9.03 -9.03
C LYS A 661 -53.14 9.23 -7.89
N ASN A 662 -53.41 8.54 -6.77
CA ASN A 662 -52.53 8.07 -5.70
C ASN A 662 -51.26 8.87 -5.36
N PHE A 663 -51.39 9.79 -4.40
CA PHE A 663 -50.27 10.34 -3.65
C PHE A 663 -49.79 9.33 -2.58
N GLN A 664 -48.55 8.86 -2.69
CA GLN A 664 -47.82 8.27 -1.57
C GLN A 664 -46.92 9.35 -0.95
N THR A 665 -47.48 10.09 0.01
CA THR A 665 -46.68 10.84 0.98
C THR A 665 -46.18 9.86 2.05
N ARG A 666 -44.87 9.66 2.14
CA ARG A 666 -44.22 9.17 3.37
C ARG A 666 -43.21 10.20 3.84
N MET A 667 -43.61 11.07 4.77
CA MET A 667 -42.67 11.69 5.70
C MET A 667 -42.42 10.72 6.86
N PRO A 668 -41.17 10.53 7.32
CA PRO A 668 -40.89 9.93 8.61
C PRO A 668 -40.96 10.98 9.73
N SER A 669 -41.88 10.80 10.68
CA SER A 669 -41.92 11.52 11.95
C SER A 669 -41.06 10.79 12.99
N LEU A 670 -40.15 11.53 13.63
CA LEU A 670 -39.47 11.14 14.86
C LEU A 670 -40.47 11.08 16.02
N ALA A 671 -40.61 9.91 16.65
CA ALA A 671 -41.04 9.80 18.04
C ALA A 671 -40.42 8.52 18.66
N CYS A 672 -40.05 8.68 19.93
CA CYS A 672 -39.13 7.87 20.72
C CYS A 672 -39.80 6.64 21.36
N ASN A 673 -39.00 5.57 21.51
CA ASN A 673 -39.02 4.46 22.47
C ASN A 673 -40.27 3.56 22.68
N ILE A 674 -39.96 2.26 22.80
CA ILE A 674 -40.38 1.28 23.85
C ILE A 674 -40.92 -0.07 23.28
N PHE A 675 -40.29 -1.16 23.76
CA PHE A 675 -40.65 -2.60 23.80
C PHE A 675 -40.73 -3.46 22.51
N LEU A 676 -39.72 -4.35 22.34
CA LEU A 676 -39.85 -5.74 21.85
C LEU A 676 -40.76 -6.56 22.81
N PRO A 677 -41.34 -7.74 22.48
CA PRO A 677 -40.74 -8.77 21.62
C PRO A 677 -41.73 -9.71 20.83
N LEU A 678 -41.14 -10.75 20.21
CA LEU A 678 -41.69 -12.06 19.78
C LEU A 678 -42.37 -12.14 18.38
N ASN A 679 -41.70 -12.78 17.41
CA ASN A 679 -41.77 -14.22 17.04
C ASN A 679 -43.19 -14.68 16.60
N LEU A 680 -43.36 -15.08 15.34
CA LEU A 680 -43.22 -16.48 14.90
C LEU A 680 -43.53 -16.64 13.41
N ASN A 681 -42.79 -17.57 12.80
CA ASN A 681 -42.96 -18.25 11.52
C ASN A 681 -44.42 -18.51 11.08
N LEU A 682 -44.64 -18.65 9.76
CA LEU A 682 -44.84 -19.97 9.11
C LEU A 682 -45.29 -19.83 7.64
N PHE A 683 -44.45 -20.39 6.75
CA PHE A 683 -44.74 -21.35 5.69
C PHE A 683 -45.74 -21.12 4.53
N TYR A 684 -45.25 -21.58 3.37
CA TYR A 684 -45.94 -22.32 2.27
C TYR A 684 -46.96 -21.54 1.42
N ASN A 685 -47.14 -21.78 0.11
CA ASN A 685 -46.64 -22.72 -0.89
C ASN A 685 -46.98 -22.04 -2.25
N VAL A 686 -46.08 -21.98 -3.24
CA VAL A 686 -45.91 -22.91 -4.37
C VAL A 686 -47.10 -22.98 -5.34
N GLN A 687 -46.78 -22.76 -6.62
CA GLN A 687 -47.08 -23.55 -7.84
C GLN A 687 -46.96 -22.60 -9.06
N THR A 688 -46.36 -22.89 -10.22
CA THR A 688 -45.87 -24.13 -10.87
C THR A 688 -45.03 -23.78 -12.12
N ARG A 689 -44.31 -24.79 -12.63
CA ARG A 689 -43.23 -24.81 -13.63
C ARG A 689 -43.64 -24.98 -15.13
N SER A 690 -42.88 -24.34 -16.04
CA SER A 690 -42.10 -24.87 -17.22
C SER A 690 -42.84 -25.36 -18.51
N PRO A 691 -42.18 -25.64 -19.69
CA PRO A 691 -40.73 -25.64 -20.05
C PRO A 691 -40.31 -25.04 -21.43
N SER A 692 -38.97 -24.95 -21.65
CA SER A 692 -38.14 -25.02 -22.90
C SER A 692 -38.53 -24.22 -24.17
N THR A 693 -37.60 -23.58 -24.89
CA THR A 693 -36.75 -24.23 -25.92
C THR A 693 -35.53 -23.39 -26.28
N ALA A 694 -34.34 -23.98 -26.17
CA ALA A 694 -33.14 -23.50 -26.84
C ALA A 694 -33.10 -24.10 -28.26
N ALA A 695 -33.30 -23.29 -29.30
CA ALA A 695 -32.95 -23.58 -30.69
C ALA A 695 -33.28 -22.37 -31.59
N SER A 696 -32.38 -21.39 -31.71
CA SER A 696 -32.36 -20.47 -32.86
C SER A 696 -31.09 -19.61 -33.02
N MET A 697 -30.09 -19.69 -32.13
CA MET A 697 -28.87 -18.85 -32.25
C MET A 697 -27.70 -19.48 -33.01
N PHE A 698 -27.94 -20.54 -33.79
CA PHE A 698 -26.97 -21.08 -34.75
C PHE A 698 -27.50 -20.92 -36.19
N SER A 699 -27.47 -19.69 -36.70
CA SER A 699 -27.43 -19.43 -38.14
C SER A 699 -26.11 -18.71 -38.43
N GLY A 700 -25.14 -19.45 -38.97
CA GLY A 700 -23.81 -18.93 -39.28
C GLY A 700 -23.86 -17.87 -40.36
N THR A 701 -23.14 -16.76 -40.16
CA THR A 701 -22.83 -15.79 -41.20
C THR A 701 -21.82 -16.41 -42.18
N GLN A 702 -22.10 -16.37 -43.49
CA GLN A 702 -21.26 -16.94 -44.55
C GLN A 702 -20.14 -16.00 -45.03
N ASP A 703 -19.48 -15.28 -44.12
CA ASP A 703 -18.43 -14.33 -44.51
C ASP A 703 -17.10 -15.06 -44.74
N LYS A 704 -16.35 -14.65 -45.78
CA LYS A 704 -15.06 -15.24 -46.19
C LYS A 704 -13.89 -14.30 -45.88
N CYS A 705 -12.75 -14.87 -45.48
CA CYS A 705 -11.51 -14.16 -45.24
C CYS A 705 -10.97 -13.51 -46.53
N ALA A 706 -10.75 -12.19 -46.53
CA ALA A 706 -10.27 -11.44 -47.70
C ALA A 706 -8.85 -11.83 -48.17
N ALA A 707 -8.07 -12.55 -47.36
CA ALA A 707 -6.71 -12.98 -47.69
C ALA A 707 -6.61 -14.41 -48.23
N CYS A 708 -7.55 -15.30 -47.90
CA CYS A 708 -7.48 -16.71 -48.29
C CYS A 708 -8.80 -17.33 -48.78
N ASP A 709 -9.88 -16.55 -48.87
CA ASP A 709 -11.20 -16.89 -49.42
C ASP A 709 -11.93 -18.08 -48.75
N LYS A 710 -11.49 -18.48 -47.56
CA LYS A 710 -12.15 -19.49 -46.70
C LYS A 710 -13.16 -18.83 -45.75
N THR A 711 -14.20 -19.55 -45.37
CA THR A 711 -15.26 -19.09 -44.45
C THR A 711 -14.71 -18.81 -43.05
N ASP A 712 -14.91 -17.61 -42.52
CA ASP A 712 -14.41 -17.17 -41.20
C ASP A 712 -15.31 -17.68 -40.07
N TYR A 713 -14.73 -18.33 -39.06
CA TYR A 713 -15.44 -18.69 -37.82
C TYR A 713 -15.32 -17.57 -36.77
N PRO A 714 -16.34 -17.33 -35.91
CA PRO A 714 -16.38 -16.20 -34.96
C PRO A 714 -15.23 -16.12 -33.94
N LEU A 715 -14.45 -17.19 -33.78
CA LEU A 715 -13.30 -17.29 -32.87
C LEU A 715 -11.97 -16.82 -33.48
N GLU A 716 -11.95 -16.50 -34.78
CA GLU A 716 -10.73 -16.15 -35.52
C GLU A 716 -10.56 -14.63 -35.78
N LYS A 717 -11.55 -13.81 -35.42
CA LYS A 717 -11.45 -12.35 -35.50
C LYS A 717 -10.57 -11.77 -34.37
N VAL A 718 -9.34 -11.38 -34.69
CA VAL A 718 -8.51 -10.56 -33.80
C VAL A 718 -8.96 -9.10 -33.89
N LYS A 719 -9.69 -8.63 -32.88
CA LYS A 719 -9.96 -7.18 -32.71
C LYS A 719 -8.82 -6.52 -31.93
N PRO A 720 -8.46 -5.25 -32.22
CA PRO A 720 -7.49 -4.47 -31.42
C PRO A 720 -7.81 -4.44 -29.92
N GLU A 721 -9.10 -4.47 -29.56
CA GLU A 721 -9.61 -4.51 -28.18
C GLU A 721 -9.20 -5.78 -27.39
N MET A 722 -8.94 -6.90 -28.09
CA MET A 722 -8.48 -8.14 -27.43
C MET A 722 -6.98 -8.10 -27.10
N LEU A 723 -6.18 -7.33 -27.84
CA LEU A 723 -4.78 -7.06 -27.51
C LEU A 723 -4.70 -6.25 -26.21
N ASP A 724 -5.58 -5.27 -26.00
CA ASP A 724 -5.69 -4.54 -24.74
C ASP A 724 -6.10 -5.42 -23.55
N HIS A 725 -6.96 -6.43 -23.76
CA HIS A 725 -7.32 -7.40 -22.72
C HIS A 725 -6.16 -8.35 -22.32
N LEU A 726 -5.36 -8.79 -23.30
CA LEU A 726 -4.16 -9.59 -23.05
C LEU A 726 -3.05 -8.77 -22.41
N LEU A 727 -2.84 -7.53 -22.87
CA LEU A 727 -1.90 -6.56 -22.29
C LEU A 727 -2.31 -6.16 -20.86
N CYS A 728 -3.60 -5.95 -20.58
CA CYS A 728 -4.05 -5.51 -19.26
C CYS A 728 -4.11 -6.62 -18.21
N SER A 729 -4.51 -7.86 -18.56
CA SER A 729 -4.58 -8.97 -17.60
C SER A 729 -3.23 -9.34 -16.99
N VAL A 730 -2.14 -9.16 -17.75
CA VAL A 730 -0.78 -9.46 -17.29
C VAL A 730 -0.23 -8.35 -16.39
N TYR A 731 -0.46 -7.08 -16.74
CA TYR A 731 0.12 -5.94 -16.01
C TYR A 731 -0.64 -5.57 -14.73
N VAL A 732 -1.97 -5.79 -14.67
CA VAL A 732 -2.78 -5.49 -13.48
C VAL A 732 -2.63 -6.57 -12.40
N ILE A 733 -2.49 -7.83 -12.82
CA ILE A 733 -2.33 -8.96 -11.89
C ILE A 733 -0.87 -9.11 -11.44
N CYS A 734 0.12 -8.73 -12.27
CA CYS A 734 1.54 -8.78 -11.94
C CYS A 734 2.13 -7.38 -11.76
N GLU A 735 1.67 -6.64 -10.74
CA GLU A 735 2.32 -5.38 -10.38
C GLU A 735 3.59 -5.65 -9.55
N VAL A 736 4.75 -5.33 -10.12
CA VAL A 736 6.01 -5.20 -9.39
C VAL A 736 6.12 -3.77 -8.88
N GLU A 737 5.69 -3.55 -7.65
CA GLU A 737 6.34 -2.52 -6.84
C GLU A 737 7.60 -3.15 -6.24
N ALA A 738 8.76 -2.55 -6.51
CA ALA A 738 9.95 -2.74 -5.69
C ALA A 738 9.66 -2.17 -4.29
N SER A 739 8.86 -2.89 -3.51
CA SER A 739 8.89 -2.78 -2.06
C SER A 739 10.21 -3.44 -1.69
N ASN A 740 11.28 -2.64 -1.64
CA ASN A 740 12.60 -3.08 -1.21
C ASN A 740 12.44 -3.80 0.12
N TRP A 741 12.43 -5.13 0.08
CA TRP A 741 12.35 -5.97 1.26
C TRP A 741 13.57 -5.66 2.13
N ALA A 742 13.28 -5.38 3.40
CA ALA A 742 14.20 -5.64 4.49
C ALA A 742 14.01 -7.10 4.87
N SER A 743 14.78 -7.98 4.23
CA SER A 743 15.18 -9.34 4.66
C SER A 743 15.79 -10.00 3.43
N GLY A 744 17.13 -10.02 3.38
CA GLY A 744 17.86 -10.70 2.32
C GLY A 744 17.92 -12.19 2.60
N LYS A 745 17.39 -13.02 1.69
CA LYS A 745 18.10 -14.11 0.98
C LYS A 745 17.12 -14.86 0.08
N SER A 746 17.65 -15.29 -1.07
CA SER A 746 16.96 -16.04 -2.12
C SER A 746 16.49 -17.41 -1.62
N ILE A 747 15.27 -17.82 -2.00
CA ILE A 747 14.66 -19.12 -1.66
C ILE A 747 15.25 -20.30 -2.48
N PHE A 748 16.41 -20.15 -3.13
CA PHE A 748 17.05 -21.29 -3.80
C PHE A 748 18.56 -21.31 -3.53
N GLY A 749 18.96 -22.08 -2.51
CA GLY A 749 20.32 -22.59 -2.39
C GLY A 749 20.56 -23.63 -3.49
N GLY A 750 21.52 -23.36 -4.36
CA GLY A 750 22.03 -24.31 -5.35
C GLY A 750 23.55 -24.19 -5.37
N GLN A 751 24.22 -25.30 -5.10
CA GLN A 751 25.68 -25.45 -5.07
C GLN A 751 26.29 -25.08 -6.43
N ASN A 752 27.35 -24.27 -6.41
CA ASN A 752 28.29 -24.13 -7.52
C ASN A 752 29.23 -25.35 -7.55
N PRO A 753 29.81 -25.65 -8.71
CA PRO A 753 31.26 -25.67 -8.85
C PRO A 753 31.79 -24.31 -9.33
#